data_AF-A0A523E137-F1
#
_entry.id   AF-A0A523E137-F1
#
_cell.length_a   1.000
_cell.length_b   1.000
_cell.length_c   1.000
_cell.angle_alpha   90.00
_cell.angle_beta   90.00
_cell.angle_gamma   90.00
#
_symmetry.space_group_name_H-M   'P 1'
#
loop_
_entity.id
_entity.type
_entity.pdbx_description
1 polymer ?
#
loop_
_entity_poly.entity_id
_entity_poly.type
_entity_poly.pdbx_seq_one_letter_code
_entity_poly.pdbx_strand_id
1 'polypeptide(L)'
;MMRYLLTLLTLAVLAPLASADERIDKLPPEHKLWIERDVIYIITEREREVFLMLDALEERDRFIEAFWRKRDPNLATPENEFKIEHYRRLEYANSHLGRETFRDGWRTDRGRYYIILGEPQSIMRFDGYSELVSAHLWFFQGKPGSGTPAFFYLLFFKRNDFGEYRLYSPMIDGPQALLNASGFTPGDSDQRAAFQALRQVSAELAQASLSLDPSEPGDFRTARPSMGSQLMMARIEESPRRAIRTDYADAWMRYGNRVSAEYSFNYVPSRSVFSVLADSSGMALVHYSIEIDPQNFTLETDEQQSKFYTTLDLSIEAISADGTLVVATDKEAYIELTPTQMRELGSRPFAYQDDFPLVPGDFDVTVIVRNRVVSQYTVAEAKIHIPRFTKEAPALTDIILAFDSSLVGGTLDDTLVRTYQVGKLRLQPAADNLFVLGDTVHLVTQAFGATPDHKVVFELWDGGELLKSLESSVTTNGVVVDHLKLENMVGGTFPIVARLISPSGETLSTETAEMTVSPRSVANRPGFVYRRGLNTRIPGLLSFMRGEQLWKLGDVANAKVAFEEALASGNDRLVPPRWMLANVHLKENHPDDALALLEPLEEPFPDQFEVVAGLGLAHYLKGNYETAATYLSRARDIRPPDAALWNALGDSYERLGQRDKAREAFERSIQLDSEQPSVRERLASLNAPAEKK
;
A
#
# COMPACT_ATOMS: atom_id res chain seq x y z
N MET A 1 -13.17 -35.97 11.80
CA MET A 1 -12.03 -36.88 11.60
C MET A 1 -11.35 -36.45 10.31
N MET A 2 -10.18 -35.81 10.47
CA MET A 2 -9.16 -35.36 9.50
C MET A 2 -9.22 -35.79 8.01
N ARG A 3 -8.96 -34.79 7.12
CA ARG A 3 -8.21 -34.79 5.81
C ARG A 3 -9.03 -35.07 4.51
N TYR A 4 -8.88 -34.36 3.37
CA TYR A 4 -7.93 -33.32 2.90
C TYR A 4 -8.29 -32.74 1.49
N LEU A 5 -7.79 -31.50 1.21
CA LEU A 5 -7.54 -30.78 -0.08
C LEU A 5 -8.76 -30.09 -0.79
N LEU A 6 -8.69 -28.85 -1.32
CA LEU A 6 -7.56 -27.99 -1.72
C LEU A 6 -7.80 -26.50 -1.37
N THR A 7 -7.07 -26.03 -0.35
CA THR A 7 -6.44 -24.71 -0.36
C THR A 7 -5.31 -24.71 -1.41
N LEU A 8 -5.26 -23.71 -2.27
CA LEU A 8 -4.00 -23.19 -2.82
C LEU A 8 -3.35 -22.34 -1.71
N LEU A 9 -3.01 -22.89 -0.54
CA LEU A 9 -1.60 -23.25 -0.33
C LEU A 9 -1.07 -24.10 -1.47
N THR A 10 -0.38 -23.43 -2.40
CA THR A 10 0.91 -23.99 -2.74
C THR A 10 1.60 -24.28 -1.41
N LEU A 11 1.78 -25.57 -1.10
CA LEU A 11 3.12 -25.94 -0.71
C LEU A 11 3.97 -25.33 -1.83
N ALA A 12 4.51 -24.15 -1.56
CA ALA A 12 5.93 -24.08 -1.71
C ALA A 12 6.42 -25.37 -1.01
N VAL A 13 6.63 -26.43 -1.81
CA VAL A 13 7.97 -26.98 -1.84
C VAL A 13 8.80 -25.73 -1.66
N LEU A 14 9.49 -25.60 -0.53
CA LEU A 14 10.70 -24.79 -0.55
C LEU A 14 11.56 -25.46 -1.63
N ALA A 15 11.18 -25.31 -2.91
CA ALA A 15 12.05 -24.98 -3.98
C ALA A 15 12.91 -23.95 -3.29
N PRO A 16 14.16 -24.32 -2.97
CA PRO A 16 15.02 -23.45 -2.21
C PRO A 16 14.84 -22.09 -2.85
N LEU A 17 14.43 -21.08 -2.04
CA LEU A 17 14.24 -19.73 -2.52
C LEU A 17 15.44 -19.47 -3.41
N ALA A 18 15.20 -19.46 -4.74
CA ALA A 18 16.31 -19.55 -5.67
C ALA A 18 17.27 -18.46 -5.26
N SER A 19 18.53 -18.83 -5.02
CA SER A 19 19.50 -17.88 -4.50
C SER A 19 19.51 -16.66 -5.41
N ALA A 20 19.90 -15.49 -4.89
CA ALA A 20 19.93 -14.31 -5.74
C ALA A 20 20.73 -14.55 -7.04
N ASP A 21 21.78 -15.38 -6.96
CA ASP A 21 22.60 -15.79 -8.10
C ASP A 21 21.82 -16.67 -9.09
N GLU A 22 21.04 -17.65 -8.63
CA GLU A 22 20.18 -18.46 -9.50
C GLU A 22 19.09 -17.66 -10.22
N ARG A 23 18.56 -16.62 -9.56
CA ARG A 23 17.58 -15.72 -10.17
C ARG A 23 18.22 -14.84 -11.24
N ILE A 24 19.41 -14.32 -10.97
CA ILE A 24 20.18 -13.52 -11.94
C ILE A 24 20.51 -14.35 -13.18
N ASP A 25 20.88 -15.61 -13.02
CA ASP A 25 21.21 -16.49 -14.15
C ASP A 25 20.03 -16.77 -15.09
N LYS A 26 18.80 -16.59 -14.61
CA LYS A 26 17.57 -16.72 -15.42
C LYS A 26 17.16 -15.42 -16.09
N LEU A 27 17.81 -14.30 -15.80
CA LEU A 27 17.45 -13.01 -16.39
C LEU A 27 17.83 -12.96 -17.89
N PRO A 28 17.03 -12.25 -18.71
CA PRO A 28 17.45 -11.90 -20.06
C PRO A 28 18.79 -11.14 -20.05
N PRO A 29 19.61 -11.24 -21.13
CA PRO A 29 20.96 -10.68 -21.14
C PRO A 29 21.03 -9.18 -20.80
N GLU A 30 20.06 -8.39 -21.25
CA GLU A 30 20.01 -6.94 -20.99
C GLU A 30 19.71 -6.64 -19.51
N HIS A 31 18.72 -7.32 -18.92
CA HIS A 31 18.38 -7.18 -17.49
C HIS A 31 19.48 -7.70 -16.58
N LYS A 32 20.14 -8.80 -16.96
CA LYS A 32 21.31 -9.33 -16.26
C LYS A 32 22.46 -8.31 -16.26
N LEU A 33 22.77 -7.75 -17.43
CA LEU A 33 23.78 -6.71 -17.57
C LEU A 33 23.42 -5.48 -16.73
N TRP A 34 22.15 -5.06 -16.76
CA TRP A 34 21.69 -3.91 -16.00
C TRP A 34 21.92 -4.09 -14.49
N ILE A 35 21.49 -5.21 -13.92
CA ILE A 35 21.58 -5.45 -12.47
C ILE A 35 23.02 -5.75 -12.00
N GLU A 36 23.82 -6.47 -12.78
CA GLU A 36 25.17 -6.88 -12.42
C GLU A 36 26.23 -5.81 -12.70
N ARG A 37 26.00 -4.92 -13.68
CA ARG A 37 26.98 -3.92 -14.11
C ARG A 37 26.45 -2.51 -13.96
N ASP A 38 25.34 -2.20 -14.60
CA ASP A 38 24.94 -0.81 -14.78
C ASP A 38 24.61 -0.16 -13.44
N VAL A 39 23.86 -0.85 -12.57
CA VAL A 39 23.36 -0.23 -11.32
C VAL A 39 23.97 -0.82 -10.05
N ILE A 40 24.94 -1.73 -10.15
CA ILE A 40 25.51 -2.47 -8.99
C ILE A 40 25.92 -1.56 -7.82
N TYR A 41 26.45 -0.37 -8.09
CA TYR A 41 26.92 0.58 -7.06
C TYR A 41 25.83 1.55 -6.56
N ILE A 42 24.67 1.60 -7.21
CA ILE A 42 23.63 2.61 -6.94
C ILE A 42 22.25 2.03 -6.62
N ILE A 43 22.02 0.74 -6.93
CA ILE A 43 20.80 0.04 -6.55
C ILE A 43 20.80 -0.28 -5.07
N THR A 44 19.67 -0.04 -4.41
CA THR A 44 19.48 -0.45 -3.01
C THR A 44 19.27 -1.95 -2.91
N GLU A 45 19.50 -2.52 -1.72
CA GLU A 45 19.21 -3.94 -1.47
C GLU A 45 17.74 -4.28 -1.75
N ARG A 46 16.84 -3.39 -1.29
CA ARG A 46 15.40 -3.54 -1.47
C ARG A 46 14.95 -3.50 -2.93
N GLU A 47 15.49 -2.57 -3.71
CA GLU A 47 15.23 -2.51 -5.16
C GLU A 47 15.74 -3.76 -5.87
N ARG A 48 16.93 -4.27 -5.49
CA ARG A 48 17.48 -5.49 -6.06
C ARG A 48 16.61 -6.70 -5.74
N GLU A 49 16.11 -6.83 -4.51
CA GLU A 49 15.18 -7.88 -4.13
C GLU A 49 13.92 -7.87 -5.01
N VAL A 50 13.27 -6.71 -5.15
CA VAL A 50 12.06 -6.55 -5.97
C VAL A 50 12.34 -6.91 -7.42
N PHE A 51 13.40 -6.37 -8.02
CA PHE A 51 13.72 -6.63 -9.43
C PHE A 51 13.89 -8.13 -9.72
N LEU A 52 14.49 -8.88 -8.79
CA LEU A 52 14.69 -10.33 -8.90
C LEU A 52 13.42 -11.14 -8.59
N MET A 53 12.36 -10.52 -8.08
CA MET A 53 11.04 -11.16 -7.91
C MET A 53 10.13 -10.96 -9.12
N LEU A 54 10.45 -10.03 -10.03
CA LEU A 54 9.65 -9.79 -11.23
C LEU A 54 9.75 -10.98 -12.18
N ASP A 55 8.60 -11.46 -12.64
CA ASP A 55 8.52 -12.58 -13.59
C ASP A 55 8.42 -12.07 -15.04
N ALA A 56 7.57 -11.07 -15.29
CA ALA A 56 7.29 -10.52 -16.62
C ALA A 56 8.41 -9.59 -17.12
N LEU A 57 8.65 -9.58 -18.44
CA LEU A 57 9.67 -8.73 -19.05
C LEU A 57 9.28 -7.25 -18.95
N GLU A 58 8.01 -6.95 -19.24
CA GLU A 58 7.45 -5.62 -19.24
C GLU A 58 7.49 -4.98 -17.85
N GLU A 59 7.29 -5.77 -16.79
CA GLU A 59 7.42 -5.30 -15.42
C GLU A 59 8.86 -4.94 -15.06
N ARG A 60 9.85 -5.71 -15.56
CA ARG A 60 11.27 -5.39 -15.36
C ARG A 60 11.64 -4.09 -16.05
N ASP A 61 11.16 -3.85 -17.26
CA ASP A 61 11.42 -2.60 -17.99
C ASP A 61 10.82 -1.40 -17.26
N ARG A 62 9.57 -1.52 -16.79
CA ARG A 62 8.91 -0.50 -15.96
C ARG A 62 9.64 -0.27 -14.64
N PHE A 63 10.18 -1.32 -14.02
CA PHE A 63 11.01 -1.18 -12.83
C PHE A 63 12.25 -0.34 -13.13
N ILE A 64 12.93 -0.60 -14.24
CA ILE A 64 14.13 0.16 -14.67
C ILE A 64 13.76 1.63 -14.92
N GLU A 65 12.63 1.90 -15.57
CA GLU A 65 12.13 3.26 -15.77
C GLU A 65 11.86 3.98 -14.44
N ALA A 66 11.14 3.32 -13.52
CA ALA A 66 10.85 3.86 -12.20
C ALA A 66 12.12 4.08 -11.36
N PHE A 67 13.09 3.16 -11.45
CA PHE A 67 14.39 3.24 -10.79
C PHE A 67 15.14 4.52 -11.17
N TRP A 68 15.17 4.85 -12.47
CA TRP A 68 15.81 6.06 -12.96
C TRP A 68 15.00 7.31 -12.62
N ARG A 69 13.67 7.27 -12.79
CA ARG A 69 12.77 8.39 -12.45
C ARG A 69 12.92 8.83 -10.99
N LYS A 70 13.12 7.90 -10.05
CA LYS A 70 13.37 8.21 -8.63
C LYS A 70 14.72 8.88 -8.35
N ARG A 71 15.66 8.82 -9.30
CA ARG A 71 17.00 9.44 -9.24
C ARG A 71 17.11 10.66 -10.15
N ASP A 72 16.01 11.08 -10.77
CA ASP A 72 15.95 12.25 -11.61
C ASP A 72 16.00 13.53 -10.75
N PRO A 73 17.03 14.39 -10.91
CA PRO A 73 17.10 15.64 -10.16
C PRO A 73 16.10 16.69 -10.67
N ASN A 74 15.60 16.55 -11.91
CA ASN A 74 14.72 17.53 -12.53
C ASN A 74 13.70 16.89 -13.48
N LEU A 75 12.51 16.57 -12.96
CA LEU A 75 11.41 16.01 -13.77
C LEU A 75 10.86 16.97 -14.85
N ALA A 76 11.32 18.21 -14.93
CA ALA A 76 10.91 19.16 -15.96
C ALA A 76 11.72 19.05 -17.27
N THR A 77 12.84 18.32 -17.28
CA THR A 77 13.60 18.03 -18.49
C THR A 77 13.16 16.71 -19.12
N PRO A 78 13.17 16.58 -20.46
CA PRO A 78 12.81 15.32 -21.12
C PRO A 78 13.80 14.18 -20.85
N GLU A 79 15.02 14.51 -20.42
CA GLU A 79 16.11 13.57 -20.23
C GLU A 79 16.56 13.57 -18.77
N ASN A 80 16.74 12.38 -18.21
CA ASN A 80 17.23 12.20 -16.84
C ASN A 80 18.74 12.44 -16.79
N GLU A 81 19.17 13.60 -16.26
CA GLU A 81 20.58 14.00 -16.28
C GLU A 81 21.45 13.10 -15.39
N PHE A 82 20.88 12.57 -14.30
CA PHE A 82 21.59 11.64 -13.43
C PHE A 82 21.90 10.32 -14.16
N LYS A 83 20.93 9.77 -14.89
CA LYS A 83 21.11 8.56 -15.71
C LYS A 83 22.20 8.78 -16.75
N ILE A 84 22.15 9.90 -17.47
CA ILE A 84 23.14 10.24 -18.50
C ILE A 84 24.55 10.33 -17.89
N GLU A 85 24.69 11.09 -16.81
CA GLU A 85 25.98 11.26 -16.13
C GLU A 85 26.50 9.93 -15.55
N HIS A 86 25.62 9.08 -15.02
CA HIS A 86 25.98 7.76 -14.52
C HIS A 86 26.57 6.87 -15.61
N TYR A 87 25.90 6.78 -16.77
CA TYR A 87 26.42 6.01 -17.90
C TYR A 87 27.71 6.61 -18.47
N ARG A 88 27.86 7.94 -18.49
CA ARG A 88 29.13 8.60 -18.86
C ARG A 88 30.28 8.16 -17.96
N ARG A 89 30.05 8.06 -16.65
CA ARG A 89 31.06 7.62 -15.68
C ARG A 89 31.43 6.15 -15.85
N LEU A 90 30.44 5.30 -16.13
CA LEU A 90 30.66 3.88 -16.39
C LEU A 90 31.52 3.67 -17.65
N GLU A 91 31.21 4.41 -18.72
CA GLU A 91 32.01 4.41 -19.95
C GLU A 91 33.43 4.92 -19.72
N TYR A 92 33.58 6.02 -18.97
CA TYR A 92 34.91 6.55 -18.60
C TYR A 92 35.72 5.52 -17.82
N ALA A 93 35.12 4.89 -16.82
CA ALA A 93 35.79 3.86 -16.01
C ALA A 93 36.31 2.73 -16.90
N ASN A 94 35.50 2.21 -17.81
CA ASN A 94 35.90 1.12 -18.72
C ASN A 94 36.98 1.52 -19.71
N SER A 95 36.87 2.71 -20.29
CA SER A 95 37.80 3.19 -21.31
C SER A 95 39.14 3.67 -20.75
N HIS A 96 39.21 4.09 -19.48
CA HIS A 96 40.41 4.72 -18.89
C HIS A 96 40.97 3.99 -17.67
N LEU A 97 40.12 3.43 -16.80
CA LEU A 97 40.54 2.91 -15.49
C LEU A 97 40.75 1.39 -15.48
N GLY A 98 40.39 0.69 -16.55
CA GLY A 98 40.64 -0.75 -16.75
C GLY A 98 41.88 -1.12 -17.57
N ARG A 99 42.59 -0.16 -18.19
CA ARG A 99 43.68 -0.43 -19.15
C ARG A 99 44.88 -1.23 -18.60
N GLU A 100 45.03 -1.23 -17.28
CA GLU A 100 46.18 -1.82 -16.58
C GLU A 100 45.84 -3.15 -15.87
N THR A 101 44.64 -3.68 -16.08
CA THR A 101 44.14 -4.90 -15.42
C THR A 101 43.42 -5.81 -16.42
N PHE A 102 43.21 -7.07 -16.03
CA PHE A 102 42.44 -8.05 -16.82
C PHE A 102 40.92 -7.93 -16.58
N ARG A 103 40.49 -7.05 -15.67
CA ARG A 103 39.09 -6.78 -15.35
C ARG A 103 38.61 -5.51 -16.05
N ASP A 104 37.31 -5.45 -16.34
CA ASP A 104 36.71 -4.20 -16.83
C ASP A 104 36.92 -3.07 -15.83
N GLY A 105 37.09 -1.85 -16.34
CA GLY A 105 37.40 -0.69 -15.50
C GLY A 105 36.37 -0.41 -14.41
N TRP A 106 35.08 -0.66 -14.65
CA TRP A 106 34.01 -0.53 -13.66
C TRP A 106 34.18 -1.46 -12.45
N ARG A 107 34.93 -2.58 -12.57
CA ARG A 107 35.23 -3.53 -11.48
C ARG A 107 36.48 -3.16 -10.68
N THR A 108 37.23 -2.15 -11.10
CA THR A 108 38.42 -1.67 -10.37
C THR A 108 38.01 -0.72 -9.25
N ASP A 109 38.82 -0.60 -8.20
CA ASP A 109 38.54 0.32 -7.10
C ASP A 109 38.44 1.76 -7.60
N ARG A 110 39.38 2.21 -8.46
CA ARG A 110 39.31 3.54 -9.08
C ARG A 110 38.03 3.74 -9.88
N GLY A 111 37.63 2.74 -10.68
CA GLY A 111 36.39 2.79 -11.45
C GLY A 111 35.15 2.86 -10.58
N ARG A 112 35.07 2.03 -9.53
CA ARG A 112 33.98 2.02 -8.55
C ARG A 112 33.78 3.41 -7.92
N TYR A 113 34.83 4.00 -7.37
CA TYR A 113 34.71 5.32 -6.72
C TYR A 113 34.50 6.45 -7.73
N TYR A 114 35.02 6.34 -8.96
CA TYR A 114 34.71 7.30 -10.03
C TYR A 114 33.22 7.25 -10.42
N ILE A 115 32.60 6.06 -10.47
CA ILE A 115 31.16 5.92 -10.75
C ILE A 115 30.34 6.55 -9.61
N ILE A 116 30.67 6.24 -8.36
CA ILE A 116 29.96 6.73 -7.16
C ILE A 116 30.09 8.26 -7.02
N LEU A 117 31.31 8.79 -7.03
CA LEU A 117 31.60 10.19 -6.69
C LEU A 117 31.63 11.11 -7.91
N GLY A 118 32.02 10.58 -9.07
CA GLY A 118 32.32 11.35 -10.27
C GLY A 118 33.81 11.68 -10.41
N GLU A 119 34.10 12.68 -11.23
CA GLU A 119 35.47 13.13 -11.48
C GLU A 119 36.07 13.82 -10.23
N PRO A 120 37.28 13.42 -9.79
CA PRO A 120 37.96 14.11 -8.70
C PRO A 120 38.35 15.53 -9.13
N GLN A 121 38.34 16.49 -8.19
CA GLN A 121 38.76 17.87 -8.49
C GLN A 121 40.25 17.94 -8.84
N SER A 122 41.07 17.06 -8.27
CA SER A 122 42.47 16.91 -8.64
C SER A 122 42.99 15.50 -8.36
N ILE A 123 44.01 15.09 -9.13
CA ILE A 123 44.71 13.82 -8.96
C ILE A 123 46.20 14.13 -8.82
N MET A 124 46.78 13.81 -7.66
CA MET A 124 48.23 13.83 -7.46
C MET A 124 48.79 12.43 -7.75
N ARG A 125 49.79 12.35 -8.63
CA ARG A 125 50.37 11.08 -9.09
C ARG A 125 51.79 10.94 -8.58
N PHE A 126 52.05 9.83 -7.91
CA PHE A 126 53.36 9.43 -7.39
C PHE A 126 53.88 8.24 -8.19
N ASP A 127 54.08 8.45 -9.49
CA ASP A 127 54.56 7.44 -10.42
C ASP A 127 56.07 7.62 -10.67
N GLY A 128 56.85 6.53 -10.64
CA GLY A 128 58.27 6.57 -11.01
C GLY A 128 59.26 7.04 -9.93
N TYR A 129 58.81 7.20 -8.68
CA TYR A 129 59.69 7.43 -7.53
C TYR A 129 60.37 6.11 -7.13
N SER A 130 61.69 6.12 -6.91
CA SER A 130 62.42 4.91 -6.53
C SER A 130 62.08 4.39 -5.13
N GLU A 131 61.62 5.30 -4.26
CA GLU A 131 61.35 5.08 -2.85
C GLU A 131 59.88 4.70 -2.58
N LEU A 132 58.98 4.99 -3.52
CA LEU A 132 57.55 4.76 -3.39
C LEU A 132 57.07 3.67 -4.34
N VAL A 133 55.98 3.03 -3.96
CA VAL A 133 55.14 2.36 -4.96
C VAL A 133 54.24 3.39 -5.65
N SER A 134 53.83 3.07 -6.86
CA SER A 134 52.96 3.89 -7.70
C SER A 134 51.64 4.13 -6.98
N ALA A 135 51.35 5.40 -6.70
CA ALA A 135 50.19 5.79 -5.92
C ALA A 135 49.51 7.06 -6.48
N HIS A 136 48.18 7.07 -6.49
CA HIS A 136 47.36 8.21 -6.92
C HIS A 136 46.51 8.70 -5.76
N LEU A 137 46.69 9.97 -5.38
CA LEU A 137 45.90 10.64 -4.36
C LEU A 137 44.83 11.50 -5.04
N TRP A 138 43.58 11.08 -4.94
CA TRP A 138 42.43 11.74 -5.55
C TRP A 138 41.75 12.65 -4.54
N PHE A 139 41.56 13.92 -4.89
CA PHE A 139 40.90 14.90 -4.05
C PHE A 139 39.44 15.07 -4.45
N PHE A 140 38.55 15.03 -3.46
CA PHE A 140 37.11 15.17 -3.61
C PHE A 140 36.55 16.29 -2.73
N GLN A 141 35.63 17.07 -3.29
CA GLN A 141 34.71 17.92 -2.52
C GLN A 141 33.47 17.10 -2.15
N GLY A 142 33.16 17.01 -0.86
CA GLY A 142 31.96 16.32 -0.38
C GLY A 142 30.69 17.12 -0.64
N LYS A 143 29.60 16.39 -0.83
CA LYS A 143 28.26 16.98 -1.02
C LYS A 143 27.59 17.17 0.35
N PRO A 144 26.95 18.32 0.63
CA PRO A 144 26.16 18.49 1.84
C PRO A 144 25.09 17.38 1.96
N GLY A 145 24.96 16.79 3.14
CA GLY A 145 23.94 15.75 3.41
C GLY A 145 24.28 14.32 2.96
N SER A 146 25.39 14.09 2.23
CA SER A 146 25.82 12.72 1.84
C SER A 146 26.49 11.93 2.97
N GLY A 147 26.75 12.57 4.11
CA GLY A 147 27.50 11.97 5.23
C GLY A 147 29.02 11.96 5.06
N THR A 148 29.55 12.53 3.97
CA THR A 148 30.99 12.71 3.72
C THR A 148 31.50 14.06 4.26
N PRO A 149 32.80 14.18 4.63
CA PRO A 149 33.43 15.45 4.96
C PRO A 149 33.35 16.47 3.81
N ALA A 150 33.52 17.76 4.12
CA ALA A 150 33.45 18.84 3.12
C ALA A 150 34.49 18.69 1.99
N PHE A 151 35.65 18.14 2.33
CA PHE A 151 36.70 17.77 1.39
C PHE A 151 37.43 16.55 1.93
N PHE A 152 37.92 15.70 1.04
CA PHE A 152 38.59 14.46 1.42
C PHE A 152 39.45 13.89 0.32
N TYR A 153 40.25 12.89 0.68
CA TYR A 153 41.05 12.11 -0.26
C TYR A 153 40.55 10.67 -0.41
N LEU A 154 40.79 10.10 -1.58
CA LEU A 154 40.92 8.66 -1.76
C LEU A 154 42.32 8.37 -2.29
N LEU A 155 43.05 7.50 -1.60
CA LEU A 155 44.39 7.09 -2.01
C LEU A 155 44.29 5.72 -2.68
N PHE A 156 44.89 5.59 -3.86
CA PHE A 156 44.99 4.33 -4.58
C PHE A 156 46.45 3.98 -4.79
N PHE A 157 46.83 2.71 -4.65
CA PHE A 157 48.23 2.30 -4.81
C PHE A 157 48.38 0.92 -5.45
N LYS A 158 49.54 0.68 -6.08
CA LYS A 158 49.95 -0.65 -6.56
C LYS A 158 50.81 -1.32 -5.51
N ARG A 159 50.33 -2.42 -4.93
CA ARG A 159 51.13 -3.21 -3.99
C ARG A 159 52.37 -3.75 -4.71
N ASN A 160 53.56 -3.42 -4.20
CA ASN A 160 54.85 -3.80 -4.79
C ASN A 160 55.00 -3.37 -6.27
N ASP A 161 54.38 -2.26 -6.68
CA ASP A 161 54.39 -1.76 -8.07
C ASP A 161 53.83 -2.74 -9.12
N PHE A 162 53.09 -3.75 -8.70
CA PHE A 162 52.53 -4.76 -9.58
C PHE A 162 51.00 -4.77 -9.57
N GLY A 163 50.41 -5.06 -10.73
CA GLY A 163 48.98 -5.23 -10.90
C GLY A 163 48.20 -3.91 -10.87
N GLU A 164 46.96 -3.99 -10.40
CA GLU A 164 46.00 -2.89 -10.42
C GLU A 164 46.10 -1.99 -9.19
N TYR A 165 45.69 -0.73 -9.37
CA TYR A 165 45.51 0.20 -8.27
C TYR A 165 44.37 -0.25 -7.35
N ARG A 166 44.68 -0.41 -6.07
CA ARG A 166 43.71 -0.73 -5.01
C ARG A 166 43.49 0.46 -4.09
N LEU A 167 42.29 0.56 -3.54
CA LEU A 167 41.99 1.55 -2.51
C LEU A 167 42.87 1.28 -1.29
N TYR A 168 43.57 2.32 -0.86
CA TYR A 168 44.39 2.32 0.33
C TYR A 168 43.54 2.55 1.58
N SER A 169 43.73 1.71 2.59
CA SER A 169 43.14 1.87 3.91
C SER A 169 44.23 2.20 4.92
N PRO A 170 44.24 3.43 5.50
CA PRO A 170 45.22 3.82 6.52
C PRO A 170 45.35 2.81 7.66
N MET A 171 44.23 2.20 8.06
CA MET A 171 44.19 1.23 9.17
C MET A 171 44.68 -0.18 8.78
N ILE A 172 44.50 -0.61 7.53
CA ILE A 172 44.84 -1.98 7.11
C ILE A 172 46.24 -2.01 6.49
N ASP A 173 46.55 -1.05 5.63
CA ASP A 173 47.78 -1.03 4.84
C ASP A 173 48.92 -0.31 5.59
N GLY A 174 48.62 0.83 6.23
CA GLY A 174 49.59 1.66 6.94
C GLY A 174 50.62 2.34 6.02
N PRO A 175 51.35 3.36 6.49
CA PRO A 175 52.30 4.14 5.70
C PRO A 175 53.36 3.31 4.97
N GLN A 176 53.82 2.22 5.59
CA GLN A 176 54.82 1.31 5.05
C GLN A 176 54.41 0.66 3.72
N ALA A 177 53.11 0.47 3.47
CA ALA A 177 52.62 -0.14 2.23
C ALA A 177 52.83 0.74 0.99
N LEU A 178 53.14 2.03 1.19
CA LEU A 178 53.40 2.99 0.11
C LEU A 178 54.89 3.06 -0.26
N LEU A 179 55.77 2.37 0.45
CA LEU A 179 57.22 2.38 0.23
C LEU A 179 57.67 1.17 -0.59
N ASN A 180 58.69 1.35 -1.44
CA ASN A 180 59.30 0.27 -2.20
C ASN A 180 60.35 -0.49 -1.35
N ALA A 181 60.36 -1.82 -1.41
CA ALA A 181 61.21 -2.69 -0.60
C ALA A 181 62.73 -2.50 -0.83
N SER A 182 63.11 -1.86 -1.94
CA SER A 182 64.51 -1.56 -2.31
C SER A 182 65.25 -0.65 -1.32
N GLY A 183 64.53 0.10 -0.48
CA GLY A 183 65.08 0.99 0.55
C GLY A 183 64.62 0.70 1.98
N PHE A 184 63.78 -0.32 2.19
CA PHE A 184 63.13 -0.60 3.48
C PHE A 184 62.91 -2.11 3.65
N THR A 185 63.58 -2.73 4.62
CA THR A 185 63.45 -4.18 4.88
C THR A 185 62.05 -4.50 5.46
N PRO A 186 61.23 -5.37 4.82
CA PRO A 186 59.82 -5.61 5.17
C PRO A 186 59.54 -6.23 6.56
N GLY A 187 60.54 -6.37 7.42
CA GLY A 187 60.43 -6.98 8.75
C GLY A 187 60.70 -6.06 9.94
N ASP A 188 61.21 -4.84 9.72
CA ASP A 188 61.64 -3.89 10.77
C ASP A 188 60.85 -2.57 10.78
N SER A 189 59.68 -2.50 10.12
CA SER A 189 58.99 -1.24 9.83
C SER A 189 58.26 -0.61 11.04
N ASP A 190 58.90 0.33 11.73
CA ASP A 190 58.19 1.31 12.57
C ASP A 190 57.31 2.20 11.67
N GLN A 191 55.99 2.16 11.85
CA GLN A 191 55.01 2.98 11.15
C GLN A 191 55.37 4.47 11.17
N ARG A 192 56.03 4.92 12.25
CA ARG A 192 56.54 6.29 12.39
C ARG A 192 57.70 6.57 11.44
N ALA A 193 58.62 5.63 11.27
CA ALA A 193 59.73 5.78 10.34
C ALA A 193 59.23 5.81 8.89
N ALA A 194 58.27 4.94 8.54
CA ALA A 194 57.63 4.95 7.23
C ALA A 194 56.90 6.27 6.95
N PHE A 195 56.14 6.79 7.92
CA PHE A 195 55.50 8.11 7.81
C PHE A 195 56.52 9.24 7.61
N GLN A 196 57.65 9.22 8.33
CA GLN A 196 58.71 10.22 8.16
C GLN A 196 59.36 10.15 6.78
N ALA A 197 59.57 8.95 6.24
CA ALA A 197 60.08 8.75 4.88
C ALA A 197 59.11 9.32 3.83
N LEU A 198 57.81 9.02 3.95
CA LEU A 198 56.79 9.62 3.07
C LEU A 198 56.80 11.14 3.13
N ARG A 199 56.97 11.72 4.32
CA ARG A 199 56.97 13.18 4.51
C ARG A 199 58.15 13.88 3.82
N GLN A 200 59.27 13.18 3.61
CA GLN A 200 60.39 13.72 2.83
C GLN A 200 60.06 13.79 1.34
N VAL A 201 59.16 12.93 0.86
CA VAL A 201 58.71 12.91 -0.54
C VAL A 201 57.52 13.86 -0.77
N SER A 202 56.46 13.73 0.03
CA SER A 202 55.29 14.61 0.01
C SER A 202 54.61 14.66 1.39
N ALA A 203 54.35 15.87 1.87
CA ALA A 203 53.64 16.08 3.13
C ALA A 203 52.18 15.62 3.03
N GLU A 204 51.55 15.83 1.89
CA GLU A 204 50.16 15.47 1.59
C GLU A 204 50.00 13.95 1.53
N LEU A 205 50.91 13.23 0.86
CA LEU A 205 50.89 11.76 0.82
C LEU A 205 51.12 11.16 2.20
N ALA A 206 52.06 11.72 2.97
CA ALA A 206 52.29 11.29 4.34
C ALA A 206 51.02 11.49 5.20
N GLN A 207 50.37 12.65 5.12
CA GLN A 207 49.12 12.89 5.85
C GLN A 207 48.02 11.91 5.43
N ALA A 208 47.81 11.71 4.13
CA ALA A 208 46.82 10.79 3.58
C ALA A 208 47.07 9.33 4.00
N SER A 209 48.32 8.95 4.28
CA SER A 209 48.66 7.61 4.80
C SER A 209 48.12 7.34 6.22
N LEU A 210 47.74 8.39 6.97
CA LEU A 210 47.17 8.28 8.32
C LEU A 210 45.70 8.67 8.38
N SER A 211 45.27 9.69 7.62
CA SER A 211 43.88 10.10 7.52
C SER A 211 43.55 10.59 6.12
N LEU A 212 42.48 10.04 5.56
CA LEU A 212 41.89 10.49 4.28
C LEU A 212 40.99 11.72 4.45
N ASP A 213 40.63 12.08 5.68
CA ASP A 213 39.96 13.34 6.01
C ASP A 213 41.01 14.37 6.49
N PRO A 214 41.27 15.43 5.72
CA PRO A 214 42.27 16.44 6.09
C PRO A 214 41.82 17.34 7.23
N SER A 215 40.53 17.36 7.58
CA SER A 215 39.97 18.12 8.69
C SER A 215 40.07 17.38 10.04
N GLU A 216 40.30 16.06 10.02
CA GLU A 216 40.54 15.29 11.23
C GLU A 216 41.97 15.54 11.75
N PRO A 217 42.15 15.79 13.06
CA PRO A 217 43.47 15.88 13.65
C PRO A 217 44.11 14.49 13.66
N GLY A 218 44.96 14.20 12.67
CA GLY A 218 45.81 13.01 12.70
C GLY A 218 46.76 13.07 13.91
N ASP A 219 46.99 11.95 14.59
CA ASP A 219 48.07 11.88 15.58
C ASP A 219 49.41 11.74 14.84
N PHE A 220 49.88 12.85 14.29
CA PHE A 220 51.16 12.97 13.59
C PHE A 220 52.37 12.75 14.51
N ARG A 221 52.15 12.67 15.84
CA ARG A 221 53.22 12.40 16.82
C ARG A 221 53.44 10.91 17.04
N THR A 222 52.38 10.11 17.04
CA THR A 222 52.45 8.65 17.19
C THR A 222 52.27 7.87 15.87
N ALA A 223 51.98 8.57 14.77
CA ALA A 223 51.75 8.01 13.45
C ALA A 223 50.61 6.95 13.43
N ARG A 224 49.58 7.14 14.26
CA ARG A 224 48.42 6.22 14.32
C ARG A 224 47.35 6.60 13.29
N PRO A 225 46.81 5.64 12.51
CA PRO A 225 45.75 5.92 11.54
C PRO A 225 44.42 6.30 12.22
N SER A 226 43.61 7.12 11.54
CA SER A 226 42.26 7.48 12.00
C SER A 226 41.23 6.39 11.68
N MET A 227 40.39 6.06 12.67
CA MET A 227 39.18 5.23 12.46
C MET A 227 38.11 5.97 11.65
N GLY A 228 38.15 7.32 11.62
CA GLY A 228 37.25 8.15 10.84
C GLY A 228 37.34 7.88 9.33
N SER A 229 38.53 7.57 8.81
CA SER A 229 38.74 7.21 7.40
C SER A 229 37.98 5.94 7.00
N GLN A 230 37.88 4.93 7.88
CA GLN A 230 37.10 3.72 7.59
C GLN A 230 35.59 3.99 7.54
N LEU A 231 35.07 4.71 8.54
CA LEU A 231 33.66 5.09 8.60
C LEU A 231 33.28 5.95 7.40
N MET A 232 34.16 6.85 7.00
CA MET A 232 34.00 7.70 5.85
C MET A 232 33.92 6.90 4.54
N MET A 233 34.84 5.95 4.31
CA MET A 233 34.79 5.07 3.13
C MET A 233 33.48 4.28 3.06
N ALA A 234 33.01 3.73 4.19
CA ALA A 234 31.72 3.04 4.24
C ALA A 234 30.56 3.97 3.87
N ARG A 235 30.54 5.21 4.38
CA ARG A 235 29.51 6.21 4.02
C ARG A 235 29.54 6.61 2.55
N ILE A 236 30.73 6.69 1.93
CA ILE A 236 30.84 6.93 0.48
C ILE A 236 30.14 5.81 -0.29
N GLU A 237 30.40 4.55 0.07
CA GLU A 237 29.79 3.41 -0.60
C GLU A 237 28.27 3.37 -0.47
N GLU A 238 27.74 3.79 0.68
CA GLU A 238 26.29 3.92 0.91
C GLU A 238 25.68 5.18 0.29
N SER A 239 26.49 6.19 -0.05
CA SER A 239 25.99 7.52 -0.43
C SER A 239 24.99 7.52 -1.60
N PRO A 240 25.11 6.67 -2.65
CA PRO A 240 24.12 6.66 -3.72
C PRO A 240 22.76 6.06 -3.32
N ARG A 241 22.72 5.31 -2.22
CA ARG A 241 21.56 4.53 -1.75
C ARG A 241 20.85 5.22 -0.58
N ARG A 242 21.58 5.97 0.23
CA ARG A 242 21.11 6.53 1.53
C ARG A 242 19.91 7.46 1.43
N ALA A 243 19.80 8.24 0.35
CA ALA A 243 18.74 9.23 0.17
C ALA A 243 17.55 8.70 -0.66
N ILE A 244 17.61 7.44 -1.13
CA ILE A 244 16.59 6.87 -2.01
C ILE A 244 15.47 6.26 -1.18
N ARG A 245 14.25 6.75 -1.40
CA ARG A 245 13.04 6.13 -0.84
C ARG A 245 12.65 4.91 -1.67
N THR A 246 12.45 3.77 -1.01
CA THR A 246 12.09 2.48 -1.63
C THR A 246 10.59 2.18 -1.52
N ASP A 247 9.79 3.20 -1.19
CA ASP A 247 8.34 3.12 -1.00
C ASP A 247 7.63 2.47 -2.19
N TYR A 248 8.09 2.75 -3.41
CA TYR A 248 7.52 2.17 -4.63
C TYR A 248 7.81 0.67 -4.80
N ALA A 249 8.99 0.23 -4.35
CA ALA A 249 9.41 -1.17 -4.37
C ALA A 249 8.67 -1.95 -3.29
N ASP A 250 8.55 -1.36 -2.09
CA ASP A 250 7.77 -1.91 -0.97
C ASP A 250 6.29 -2.04 -1.31
N ALA A 251 5.72 -1.01 -1.94
CA ALA A 251 4.33 -1.03 -2.37
C ALA A 251 4.07 -2.07 -3.44
N TRP A 252 4.98 -2.26 -4.41
CA TRP A 252 4.82 -3.32 -5.41
C TRP A 252 4.83 -4.71 -4.76
N MET A 253 5.67 -4.98 -3.76
CA MET A 253 5.61 -6.28 -3.07
C MET A 253 4.26 -6.56 -2.41
N ARG A 254 3.62 -5.52 -1.86
CA ARG A 254 2.35 -5.66 -1.14
C ARG A 254 1.16 -5.66 -2.08
N TYR A 255 1.21 -4.87 -3.15
CA TYR A 255 0.03 -4.50 -3.94
C TYR A 255 0.22 -4.67 -5.44
N GLY A 256 1.41 -5.04 -5.93
CA GLY A 256 1.76 -5.11 -7.35
C GLY A 256 0.77 -5.97 -8.14
N ASN A 257 0.37 -7.13 -7.60
CA ASN A 257 -0.61 -8.02 -8.21
C ASN A 257 -2.07 -7.52 -8.13
N ARG A 258 -2.35 -6.46 -7.35
CA ARG A 258 -3.67 -5.85 -7.16
C ARG A 258 -3.88 -4.61 -8.03
N VAL A 259 -2.85 -4.19 -8.75
CA VAL A 259 -2.90 -3.10 -9.72
C VAL A 259 -2.47 -3.62 -11.08
N SER A 260 -2.93 -2.99 -12.16
CA SER A 260 -2.44 -3.38 -13.48
C SER A 260 -0.94 -3.04 -13.60
N ALA A 261 -0.26 -3.72 -14.54
CA ALA A 261 1.13 -3.41 -14.86
C ALA A 261 1.35 -1.91 -15.14
N GLU A 262 0.31 -1.21 -15.64
CA GLU A 262 0.33 0.23 -15.91
C GLU A 262 0.73 1.08 -14.69
N TYR A 263 0.20 0.74 -13.52
CA TYR A 263 0.42 1.46 -12.27
C TYR A 263 1.66 0.97 -11.51
N SER A 264 2.28 -0.12 -11.95
CA SER A 264 3.41 -0.73 -11.26
C SER A 264 4.54 0.29 -11.05
N PHE A 265 5.08 0.33 -9.83
CA PHE A 265 6.15 1.25 -9.40
C PHE A 265 5.80 2.75 -9.41
N ASN A 266 4.57 3.13 -9.76
CA ASN A 266 4.05 4.50 -9.65
C ASN A 266 3.26 4.73 -8.35
N TYR A 267 3.70 4.07 -7.27
CA TYR A 267 3.13 4.27 -5.95
C TYR A 267 3.42 5.66 -5.41
N VAL A 268 2.38 6.23 -4.80
CA VAL A 268 2.40 7.50 -4.11
C VAL A 268 2.06 7.26 -2.64
N PRO A 269 2.95 7.63 -1.69
CA PRO A 269 2.62 7.61 -0.28
C PRO A 269 1.45 8.55 0.03
N SER A 270 0.54 8.07 0.86
CA SER A 270 -0.55 8.86 1.44
C SER A 270 -0.59 8.67 2.95
N ARG A 271 -1.34 9.56 3.60
CA ARG A 271 -1.72 9.47 5.01
C ARG A 271 -3.21 9.16 5.06
N SER A 272 -3.66 8.37 6.00
CA SER A 272 -5.07 7.98 6.03
C SER A 272 -5.62 7.78 7.42
N VAL A 273 -6.91 8.05 7.57
CA VAL A 273 -7.66 7.78 8.80
C VAL A 273 -9.01 7.20 8.45
N PHE A 274 -9.42 6.21 9.23
CA PHE A 274 -10.73 5.58 9.17
C PHE A 274 -11.48 5.89 10.46
N SER A 275 -12.80 6.05 10.36
CA SER A 275 -13.65 6.29 11.51
C SER A 275 -15.03 5.69 11.29
N VAL A 276 -15.54 5.01 12.29
CA VAL A 276 -16.89 4.43 12.28
C VAL A 276 -17.86 5.46 12.85
N LEU A 277 -18.98 5.68 12.15
CA LEU A 277 -20.17 6.35 12.68
C LEU A 277 -21.38 5.46 12.42
N ALA A 278 -22.44 5.59 13.22
CA ALA A 278 -23.66 4.82 13.03
C ALA A 278 -24.78 5.70 12.43
N ASP A 279 -25.48 5.16 11.45
CA ASP A 279 -26.70 5.79 10.94
C ASP A 279 -27.87 5.62 11.92
N SER A 280 -29.04 6.20 11.63
CA SER A 280 -30.22 6.12 12.50
C SER A 280 -30.83 4.72 12.63
N SER A 281 -30.48 3.77 11.76
CA SER A 281 -30.87 2.36 11.83
C SER A 281 -29.93 1.50 12.68
N GLY A 282 -28.76 2.04 13.06
CA GLY A 282 -27.69 1.29 13.72
C GLY A 282 -26.73 0.61 12.73
N MET A 283 -26.85 0.87 11.43
CA MET A 283 -25.87 0.42 10.44
C MET A 283 -24.61 1.27 10.58
N ALA A 284 -23.46 0.62 10.70
CA ALA A 284 -22.19 1.31 10.75
C ALA A 284 -21.77 1.80 9.35
N LEU A 285 -21.29 3.04 9.29
CA LEU A 285 -20.67 3.68 8.14
C LEU A 285 -19.19 3.88 8.45
N VAL A 286 -18.34 3.21 7.68
CA VAL A 286 -16.89 3.40 7.72
C VAL A 286 -16.55 4.60 6.85
N HIS A 287 -16.17 5.69 7.50
CA HIS A 287 -15.65 6.89 6.86
C HIS A 287 -14.14 6.77 6.70
N TYR A 288 -13.60 7.27 5.60
CA TYR A 288 -12.15 7.31 5.41
C TYR A 288 -11.71 8.60 4.74
N SER A 289 -10.54 9.10 5.14
CA SER A 289 -9.88 10.26 4.55
C SER A 289 -8.48 9.86 4.12
N ILE A 290 -8.15 10.09 2.86
CA ILE A 290 -6.83 9.81 2.27
C ILE A 290 -6.22 11.14 1.86
N GLU A 291 -5.13 11.52 2.53
CA GLU A 291 -4.38 12.74 2.26
C GLU A 291 -3.13 12.44 1.44
N ILE A 292 -3.01 13.11 0.29
CA ILE A 292 -1.89 12.98 -0.63
C ILE A 292 -1.20 14.34 -0.73
N ASP A 293 0.11 14.37 -0.55
CA ASP A 293 0.88 15.60 -0.74
C ASP A 293 0.83 16.02 -2.23
N PRO A 294 0.65 17.32 -2.53
CA PRO A 294 0.41 17.78 -3.91
C PRO A 294 1.61 17.52 -4.82
N GLN A 295 2.83 17.53 -4.28
CA GLN A 295 4.04 17.15 -5.03
C GLN A 295 4.03 15.70 -5.52
N ASN A 296 3.23 14.84 -4.87
CA ASN A 296 3.08 13.44 -5.23
C ASN A 296 1.74 13.17 -5.93
N PHE A 297 0.95 14.19 -6.25
CA PHE A 297 -0.36 14.04 -6.88
C PHE A 297 -0.53 15.02 -8.03
N THR A 298 -0.28 14.56 -9.25
CA THR A 298 -0.32 15.39 -10.44
C THR A 298 -1.74 15.48 -11.01
N LEU A 299 -2.14 16.71 -11.36
CA LEU A 299 -3.38 17.03 -12.04
C LEU A 299 -3.09 17.45 -13.48
N GLU A 300 -3.97 17.11 -14.41
CA GLU A 300 -3.94 17.67 -15.76
C GLU A 300 -4.52 19.09 -15.77
N THR A 301 -4.19 19.85 -16.80
CA THR A 301 -4.74 21.18 -17.02
C THR A 301 -4.97 21.41 -18.51
N ASP A 302 -5.96 22.24 -18.84
CA ASP A 302 -6.21 22.67 -20.21
C ASP A 302 -5.13 23.67 -20.68
N GLU A 303 -5.06 23.92 -21.99
CA GLU A 303 -4.06 24.83 -22.58
C GLU A 303 -4.12 26.26 -21.98
N GLN A 304 -5.30 26.69 -21.52
CA GLN A 304 -5.52 28.01 -20.95
C GLN A 304 -5.32 28.05 -19.42
N GLN A 305 -5.01 26.92 -18.78
CA GLN A 305 -4.93 26.76 -17.32
C GLN A 305 -6.17 27.29 -16.60
N SER A 306 -7.33 27.15 -17.23
CA SER A 306 -8.62 27.56 -16.71
C SER A 306 -9.21 26.51 -15.77
N LYS A 307 -8.80 25.25 -15.91
CA LYS A 307 -9.25 24.12 -15.10
C LYS A 307 -8.13 23.13 -14.86
N PHE A 308 -8.17 22.51 -13.69
CA PHE A 308 -7.25 21.45 -13.29
C PHE A 308 -8.07 20.23 -12.90
N TYR A 309 -7.74 19.05 -13.42
CA TYR A 309 -8.62 17.90 -13.25
C TYR A 309 -7.87 16.58 -13.16
N THR A 310 -8.56 15.60 -12.58
CA THR A 310 -8.14 14.20 -12.56
C THR A 310 -9.35 13.29 -12.41
N THR A 311 -9.20 12.04 -12.82
CA THR A 311 -10.16 10.96 -12.58
C THR A 311 -9.52 9.92 -11.67
N LEU A 312 -10.19 9.64 -10.56
CA LEU A 312 -9.78 8.63 -9.59
C LEU A 312 -10.67 7.40 -9.70
N ASP A 313 -10.05 6.24 -9.89
CA ASP A 313 -10.69 4.94 -9.77
C ASP A 313 -10.34 4.35 -8.42
N LEU A 314 -11.36 4.07 -7.62
CA LEU A 314 -11.23 3.52 -6.27
C LEU A 314 -11.72 2.09 -6.24
N SER A 315 -10.94 1.20 -5.63
CA SER A 315 -11.37 -0.15 -5.26
C SER A 315 -11.40 -0.26 -3.75
N ILE A 316 -12.54 -0.64 -3.19
CA ILE A 316 -12.75 -0.80 -1.75
C ILE A 316 -13.03 -2.28 -1.49
N GLU A 317 -12.24 -2.86 -0.59
CA GLU A 317 -12.37 -4.24 -0.15
C GLU A 317 -12.46 -4.29 1.37
N ALA A 318 -13.38 -5.11 1.90
CA ALA A 318 -13.43 -5.46 3.32
C ALA A 318 -13.48 -6.99 3.44
N ILE A 319 -12.46 -7.56 4.07
CA ILE A 319 -12.30 -8.99 4.28
C ILE A 319 -12.48 -9.27 5.77
N SER A 320 -13.41 -10.14 6.13
CA SER A 320 -13.63 -10.51 7.53
C SER A 320 -12.51 -11.41 8.06
N ALA A 321 -12.41 -11.54 9.38
CA ALA A 321 -11.36 -12.32 10.04
C ALA A 321 -11.24 -13.79 9.59
N ASP A 322 -12.30 -14.38 9.05
CA ASP A 322 -12.31 -15.74 8.49
C ASP A 322 -11.87 -15.85 7.01
N GLY A 323 -11.55 -14.71 6.38
CA GLY A 323 -11.13 -14.62 4.98
C GLY A 323 -12.27 -14.34 3.98
N THR A 324 -13.51 -14.16 4.44
CA THR A 324 -14.64 -13.86 3.55
C THR A 324 -14.57 -12.42 3.02
N LEU A 325 -14.61 -12.24 1.69
CA LEU A 325 -14.71 -10.92 1.06
C LEU A 325 -16.15 -10.39 1.15
N VAL A 326 -16.40 -9.48 2.08
CA VAL A 326 -17.74 -8.98 2.41
C VAL A 326 -18.10 -7.76 1.56
N VAL A 327 -17.18 -6.81 1.43
CA VAL A 327 -17.32 -5.64 0.54
C VAL A 327 -16.29 -5.75 -0.58
N ALA A 328 -16.75 -5.54 -1.81
CA ALA A 328 -15.93 -5.39 -3.01
C ALA A 328 -16.66 -4.43 -3.94
N THR A 329 -16.22 -3.17 -3.98
CA THR A 329 -16.86 -2.14 -4.81
C THR A 329 -15.83 -1.27 -5.47
N ASP A 330 -16.09 -0.95 -6.73
CA ASP A 330 -15.36 0.06 -7.46
C ASP A 330 -16.16 1.36 -7.54
N LYS A 331 -15.47 2.50 -7.48
CA LYS A 331 -16.06 3.84 -7.56
C LYS A 331 -15.18 4.72 -8.43
N GLU A 332 -15.80 5.53 -9.29
CA GLU A 332 -15.10 6.55 -10.09
C GLU A 332 -15.40 7.95 -9.56
N ALA A 333 -14.39 8.78 -9.37
CA ALA A 333 -14.53 10.17 -8.96
C ALA A 333 -13.82 11.11 -9.93
N TYR A 334 -14.59 11.98 -10.57
CA TYR A 334 -14.07 13.10 -11.35
C TYR A 334 -13.90 14.33 -10.46
N ILE A 335 -12.67 14.86 -10.43
CA ILE A 335 -12.29 16.00 -9.60
C ILE A 335 -11.85 17.12 -10.51
N GLU A 336 -12.46 18.30 -10.33
CA GLU A 336 -12.11 19.53 -11.05
C GLU A 336 -11.86 20.66 -10.05
N LEU A 337 -10.71 21.32 -10.19
CA LEU A 337 -10.29 22.47 -9.41
C LEU A 337 -10.23 23.72 -10.30
N THR A 338 -10.72 24.81 -9.75
CA THR A 338 -10.55 26.15 -10.32
C THR A 338 -9.12 26.67 -10.08
N PRO A 339 -8.66 27.70 -10.83
CA PRO A 339 -7.34 28.30 -10.61
C PRO A 339 -7.17 28.88 -9.20
N THR A 340 -8.27 29.32 -8.56
CA THR A 340 -8.24 29.77 -7.17
C THR A 340 -8.00 28.61 -6.20
N GLN A 341 -8.73 27.50 -6.37
CA GLN A 341 -8.53 26.29 -5.56
C GLN A 341 -7.13 25.69 -5.76
N MET A 342 -6.56 25.77 -6.96
CA MET A 342 -5.17 25.36 -7.18
C MET A 342 -4.16 26.22 -6.44
N ARG A 343 -4.37 27.54 -6.39
CA ARG A 343 -3.54 28.43 -5.57
C ARG A 343 -3.69 28.15 -4.07
N GLU A 344 -4.89 27.82 -3.62
CA GLU A 344 -5.17 27.44 -2.23
C GLU A 344 -4.58 26.08 -1.85
N LEU A 345 -4.60 25.12 -2.77
CA LEU A 345 -3.92 23.83 -2.63
C LEU A 345 -2.42 24.08 -2.42
N GLY A 346 -1.77 24.86 -3.29
CA GLY A 346 -0.37 25.26 -3.11
C GLY A 346 0.55 24.07 -2.78
N SER A 347 1.21 24.11 -1.62
CA SER A 347 2.02 23.01 -1.08
C SER A 347 1.28 22.12 -0.06
N ARG A 348 -0.01 22.37 0.18
CA ARG A 348 -0.84 21.66 1.16
C ARG A 348 -1.44 20.39 0.54
N PRO A 349 -1.67 19.34 1.35
CA PRO A 349 -2.26 18.08 0.90
C PRO A 349 -3.61 18.24 0.21
N PHE A 350 -3.89 17.34 -0.71
CA PHE A 350 -5.21 17.06 -1.21
C PHE A 350 -5.83 15.94 -0.36
N ALA A 351 -7.06 16.09 0.10
CA ALA A 351 -7.78 15.04 0.81
C ALA A 351 -8.94 14.49 -0.02
N TYR A 352 -8.98 13.17 -0.19
CA TYR A 352 -10.14 12.44 -0.68
C TYR A 352 -10.89 11.81 0.48
N GLN A 353 -12.19 12.07 0.59
CA GLN A 353 -13.05 11.52 1.63
C GLN A 353 -14.26 10.82 1.02
N ASP A 354 -14.57 9.63 1.54
CA ASP A 354 -15.75 8.85 1.18
C ASP A 354 -16.12 7.90 2.33
N ASP A 355 -17.21 7.17 2.16
CA ASP A 355 -17.70 6.19 3.12
C ASP A 355 -18.32 4.95 2.45
N PHE A 356 -18.45 3.90 3.23
CA PHE A 356 -19.20 2.69 2.88
C PHE A 356 -19.78 2.03 4.13
N PRO A 357 -20.91 1.30 4.02
CA PRO A 357 -21.53 0.64 5.15
C PRO A 357 -20.88 -0.70 5.42
N LEU A 358 -20.77 -1.08 6.69
CA LEU A 358 -20.21 -2.37 7.10
C LEU A 358 -21.03 -3.00 8.24
N VAL A 359 -21.26 -4.30 8.16
CA VAL A 359 -21.97 -5.05 9.21
C VAL A 359 -21.09 -5.30 10.44
N PRO A 360 -21.67 -5.62 11.61
CA PRO A 360 -20.90 -5.95 12.81
C PRO A 360 -19.92 -7.11 12.60
N GLY A 361 -18.68 -6.96 13.10
CA GLY A 361 -17.59 -7.92 12.94
C GLY A 361 -16.21 -7.28 12.88
N ASP A 362 -15.19 -8.10 12.67
CA ASP A 362 -13.79 -7.70 12.51
C ASP A 362 -13.35 -7.83 11.05
N PHE A 363 -12.77 -6.76 10.49
CA PHE A 363 -12.43 -6.67 9.07
C PHE A 363 -11.04 -6.07 8.84
N ASP A 364 -10.31 -6.66 7.89
CA ASP A 364 -9.20 -6.01 7.21
C ASP A 364 -9.77 -5.24 6.00
N VAL A 365 -9.63 -3.91 6.00
CA VAL A 365 -10.13 -3.02 4.95
C VAL A 365 -8.96 -2.49 4.13
N THR A 366 -9.08 -2.55 2.81
CA THR A 366 -8.18 -1.89 1.86
C THR A 366 -8.97 -0.95 0.95
N VAL A 367 -8.45 0.27 0.77
CA VAL A 367 -8.89 1.21 -0.26
C VAL A 367 -7.70 1.50 -1.18
N ILE A 368 -7.80 1.08 -2.44
CA ILE A 368 -6.82 1.41 -3.49
C ILE A 368 -7.38 2.58 -4.30
N VAL A 369 -6.62 3.67 -4.41
CA VAL A 369 -6.98 4.85 -5.21
C VAL A 369 -6.00 4.95 -6.37
N ARG A 370 -6.52 4.92 -7.60
CA ARG A 370 -5.75 4.99 -8.85
C ARG A 370 -6.07 6.28 -9.56
N ASN A 371 -5.05 7.07 -9.89
CA ASN A 371 -5.17 8.25 -10.73
C ASN A 371 -4.97 7.81 -12.18
N ARG A 372 -6.06 7.79 -12.96
CA ARG A 372 -6.08 7.30 -14.35
C ARG A 372 -5.31 8.19 -15.31
N VAL A 373 -5.14 9.46 -14.95
CA VAL A 373 -4.53 10.48 -15.82
C VAL A 373 -3.01 10.38 -15.83
N VAL A 374 -2.41 10.16 -14.66
CA VAL A 374 -0.94 10.09 -14.51
C VAL A 374 -0.44 8.70 -14.11
N SER A 375 -1.30 7.69 -14.21
CA SER A 375 -1.02 6.27 -13.90
C SER A 375 -0.32 6.06 -12.55
N GLN A 376 -0.76 6.80 -11.53
CA GLN A 376 -0.29 6.70 -10.13
C GLN A 376 -1.31 5.98 -9.26
N TYR A 377 -0.87 5.39 -8.14
CA TYR A 377 -1.80 4.83 -7.17
C TYR A 377 -1.33 5.01 -5.73
N THR A 378 -2.28 5.02 -4.81
CA THR A 378 -2.03 4.96 -3.37
C THR A 378 -2.95 3.95 -2.71
N VAL A 379 -2.60 3.51 -1.51
CA VAL A 379 -3.35 2.49 -0.77
C VAL A 379 -3.51 2.96 0.67
N ALA A 380 -4.73 2.88 1.18
CA ALA A 380 -5.07 3.10 2.58
C ALA A 380 -5.63 1.80 3.16
N GLU A 381 -5.17 1.42 4.35
CA GLU A 381 -5.56 0.17 5.00
C GLU A 381 -5.92 0.41 6.47
N ALA A 382 -6.87 -0.35 6.98
CA ALA A 382 -7.23 -0.34 8.40
C ALA A 382 -7.77 -1.70 8.84
N LYS A 383 -7.51 -2.03 10.11
CA LYS A 383 -8.24 -3.08 10.82
C LYS A 383 -9.39 -2.42 11.55
N ILE A 384 -10.62 -2.85 11.26
CA ILE A 384 -11.83 -2.21 11.77
C ILE A 384 -12.66 -3.23 12.53
N HIS A 385 -12.98 -2.90 13.78
CA HIS A 385 -13.98 -3.60 14.57
C HIS A 385 -15.29 -2.83 14.51
N ILE A 386 -16.38 -3.49 14.14
CA ILE A 386 -17.72 -2.92 14.12
C ILE A 386 -18.56 -3.58 15.22
N PRO A 387 -18.94 -2.86 16.30
CA PRO A 387 -19.84 -3.39 17.30
C PRO A 387 -21.29 -3.41 16.79
N ARG A 388 -22.17 -4.12 17.52
CA ARG A 388 -23.61 -4.07 17.25
C ARG A 388 -24.22 -2.83 17.88
N PHE A 389 -24.61 -1.86 17.05
CA PHE A 389 -25.34 -0.68 17.49
C PHE A 389 -26.83 -0.99 17.61
N THR A 390 -27.36 -0.92 18.83
CA THR A 390 -28.79 -1.14 19.13
C THR A 390 -29.30 -0.02 20.03
N LYS A 391 -30.62 0.23 20.02
CA LYS A 391 -31.20 1.27 20.89
C LYS A 391 -31.27 0.82 22.35
N GLU A 392 -31.27 -0.49 22.57
CA GLU A 392 -31.39 -1.14 23.87
C GLU A 392 -30.04 -1.20 24.62
N ALA A 393 -28.92 -1.19 23.89
CA ALA A 393 -27.57 -1.19 24.44
C ALA A 393 -26.79 0.02 23.90
N PRO A 394 -26.83 1.17 24.61
CA PRO A 394 -26.12 2.36 24.20
C PRO A 394 -24.61 2.12 24.10
N ALA A 395 -24.01 2.56 22.99
CA ALA A 395 -22.60 2.34 22.69
C ALA A 395 -21.96 3.56 22.01
N LEU A 396 -20.65 3.70 22.15
CA LEU A 396 -19.89 4.73 21.45
C LEU A 396 -19.48 4.23 20.07
N THR A 397 -19.42 5.15 19.11
CA THR A 397 -18.64 4.99 17.89
C THR A 397 -17.19 5.44 18.12
N ASP A 398 -16.34 5.29 17.12
CA ASP A 398 -14.96 5.77 17.16
C ASP A 398 -14.86 7.24 17.62
N ILE A 399 -13.74 7.55 18.27
CA ILE A 399 -13.37 8.93 18.59
C ILE A 399 -12.70 9.54 17.36
N ILE A 400 -13.42 10.44 16.69
CA ILE A 400 -12.88 11.24 15.60
C ILE A 400 -12.09 12.40 16.18
N LEU A 401 -10.78 12.42 15.91
CA LEU A 401 -9.89 13.53 16.24
C LEU A 401 -9.84 14.50 15.05
N ALA A 402 -10.66 15.54 15.12
CA ALA A 402 -10.75 16.55 14.06
C ALA A 402 -9.93 17.80 14.37
N PHE A 403 -9.33 18.39 13.34
CA PHE A 403 -8.64 19.69 13.43
C PHE A 403 -9.54 20.86 13.06
N ASP A 404 -10.70 20.58 12.46
CA ASP A 404 -11.74 21.56 12.18
C ASP A 404 -13.12 20.92 12.36
N SER A 405 -14.05 21.70 12.92
CA SER A 405 -15.46 21.35 13.00
C SER A 405 -16.32 22.56 12.68
N SER A 406 -17.22 22.44 11.72
CA SER A 406 -18.08 23.54 11.27
C SER A 406 -19.54 23.11 11.14
N LEU A 407 -20.45 24.06 11.33
CA LEU A 407 -21.88 23.85 11.11
C LEU A 407 -22.25 24.17 9.66
N VAL A 408 -22.89 23.21 8.99
CA VAL A 408 -23.41 23.36 7.63
C VAL A 408 -24.81 23.97 7.68
N GLY A 409 -25.06 25.00 6.85
CA GLY A 409 -26.37 25.63 6.74
C GLY A 409 -27.42 24.75 6.04
N GLY A 410 -28.71 25.06 6.30
CA GLY A 410 -29.86 24.42 5.65
C GLY A 410 -30.75 23.59 6.58
N THR A 411 -31.87 23.09 6.03
CA THR A 411 -32.79 22.18 6.72
C THR A 411 -32.34 20.73 6.50
N LEU A 412 -31.30 20.32 7.22
CA LEU A 412 -30.87 18.92 7.28
C LEU A 412 -31.51 18.25 8.49
N ASP A 413 -31.88 16.98 8.32
CA ASP A 413 -32.25 16.10 9.44
C ASP A 413 -31.03 15.95 10.35
N ASP A 414 -31.21 16.23 11.65
CA ASP A 414 -30.13 16.22 12.63
C ASP A 414 -29.56 14.80 12.85
N THR A 415 -30.26 13.75 12.41
CA THR A 415 -29.81 12.34 12.48
C THR A 415 -29.11 11.85 11.20
N LEU A 416 -29.07 12.68 10.15
CA LEU A 416 -28.47 12.28 8.88
C LEU A 416 -26.95 12.14 9.00
N VAL A 417 -26.44 10.96 8.70
CA VAL A 417 -25.00 10.73 8.57
C VAL A 417 -24.60 10.79 7.10
N ARG A 418 -23.56 11.57 6.83
CA ARG A 418 -22.81 11.63 5.58
C ARG A 418 -21.33 11.53 5.92
N THR A 419 -20.49 11.44 4.90
CA THR A 419 -19.04 11.41 5.01
C THR A 419 -18.51 12.45 5.98
N TYR A 420 -18.01 12.03 7.16
CA TYR A 420 -17.52 12.92 8.21
C TYR A 420 -18.46 14.11 8.49
N GLN A 421 -19.77 13.86 8.48
CA GLN A 421 -20.79 14.84 8.82
C GLN A 421 -21.97 14.14 9.51
N VAL A 422 -22.33 14.61 10.71
CA VAL A 422 -23.52 14.15 11.43
C VAL A 422 -24.47 15.32 11.62
N GLY A 423 -25.67 15.21 11.05
CA GLY A 423 -26.61 16.31 10.95
C GLY A 423 -25.97 17.53 10.28
N LYS A 424 -25.84 18.62 11.04
CA LYS A 424 -25.19 19.86 10.60
C LYS A 424 -23.70 19.93 10.95
N LEU A 425 -23.20 19.08 11.83
CA LEU A 425 -21.80 19.10 12.23
C LEU A 425 -20.95 18.41 11.18
N ARG A 426 -20.10 19.18 10.50
CA ARG A 426 -19.09 18.67 9.57
C ARG A 426 -17.73 18.67 10.24
N LEU A 427 -16.98 17.60 10.03
CA LEU A 427 -15.69 17.35 10.64
C LEU A 427 -14.59 17.30 9.58
N GLN A 428 -13.38 17.75 9.93
CA GLN A 428 -12.18 17.43 9.16
C GLN A 428 -11.22 16.65 10.06
N PRO A 429 -11.14 15.32 9.89
CA PRO A 429 -10.26 14.49 10.69
C PRO A 429 -8.79 14.80 10.34
N ALA A 430 -7.88 14.70 11.31
CA ALA A 430 -6.46 14.75 11.03
C ALA A 430 -6.00 13.39 10.50
N ALA A 431 -5.50 13.31 9.25
CA ALA A 431 -4.86 12.07 8.80
C ALA A 431 -3.68 11.71 9.73
N ASP A 432 -3.61 10.44 10.11
CA ASP A 432 -2.69 9.87 11.12
C ASP A 432 -2.82 10.44 12.54
N ASN A 433 -3.93 11.10 12.87
CA ASN A 433 -4.19 11.70 14.18
C ASN A 433 -3.06 12.63 14.69
N LEU A 434 -2.36 13.29 13.76
CA LEU A 434 -1.26 14.19 14.05
C LEU A 434 -1.74 15.63 14.30
N PHE A 435 -1.29 16.20 15.42
CA PHE A 435 -1.53 17.58 15.83
C PHE A 435 -0.23 18.29 16.21
N VAL A 436 -0.26 19.61 16.24
CA VAL A 436 0.87 20.44 16.67
C VAL A 436 0.53 21.22 17.93
N LEU A 437 1.56 21.72 18.63
CA LEU A 437 1.35 22.58 19.78
C LEU A 437 0.54 23.83 19.41
N GLY A 438 -0.46 24.15 20.22
CA GLY A 438 -1.41 25.23 19.96
C GLY A 438 -2.64 24.86 19.14
N ASP A 439 -2.70 23.65 18.55
CA ASP A 439 -3.93 23.17 17.92
C ASP A 439 -5.06 23.04 18.97
N THR A 440 -6.29 23.19 18.51
CA THR A 440 -7.48 22.74 19.23
C THR A 440 -7.97 21.46 18.57
N VAL A 441 -7.96 20.37 19.32
CA VAL A 441 -8.47 19.08 18.88
C VAL A 441 -9.96 19.03 19.18
N HIS A 442 -10.75 18.76 18.15
CA HIS A 442 -12.18 18.53 18.27
C HIS A 442 -12.39 17.03 18.50
N LEU A 443 -12.74 16.66 19.73
CA LEU A 443 -13.03 15.29 20.13
C LEU A 443 -14.50 15.01 19.80
N VAL A 444 -14.75 14.12 18.84
CA VAL A 444 -16.12 13.84 18.39
C VAL A 444 -16.39 12.34 18.41
N THR A 445 -17.50 11.94 19.01
CA THR A 445 -18.02 10.57 18.96
C THR A 445 -19.54 10.62 18.89
N GLN A 446 -20.17 9.50 18.54
CA GLN A 446 -21.60 9.32 18.64
C GLN A 446 -21.91 8.28 19.71
N ALA A 447 -22.73 8.65 20.70
CA ALA A 447 -23.30 7.73 21.67
C ALA A 447 -24.63 7.18 21.11
N PHE A 448 -24.53 6.17 20.26
CA PHE A 448 -25.70 5.54 19.65
C PHE A 448 -26.59 4.91 20.72
N GLY A 449 -27.92 5.10 20.62
CA GLY A 449 -28.89 4.60 21.60
C GLY A 449 -28.93 5.37 22.92
N ALA A 450 -28.01 6.31 23.17
CA ALA A 450 -27.98 7.10 24.39
C ALA A 450 -29.00 8.25 24.39
N THR A 451 -29.43 8.65 25.58
CA THR A 451 -30.31 9.81 25.81
C THR A 451 -29.51 10.98 26.38
N PRO A 452 -30.06 12.21 26.41
CA PRO A 452 -29.39 13.36 27.03
C PRO A 452 -29.07 13.23 28.53
N ASP A 453 -29.64 12.22 29.22
CA ASP A 453 -29.30 11.92 30.62
C ASP A 453 -27.97 11.16 30.76
N HIS A 454 -27.48 10.59 29.65
CA HIS A 454 -26.16 9.97 29.59
C HIS A 454 -25.08 11.04 29.42
N LYS A 455 -23.85 10.65 29.77
CA LYS A 455 -22.68 11.52 29.62
C LYS A 455 -21.54 10.77 28.96
N VAL A 456 -20.66 11.50 28.28
CA VAL A 456 -19.40 10.95 27.80
C VAL A 456 -18.26 11.66 28.50
N VAL A 457 -17.31 10.88 29.00
CA VAL A 457 -16.10 11.39 29.63
C VAL A 457 -14.91 11.06 28.72
N PHE A 458 -14.22 12.09 28.24
CA PHE A 458 -12.97 11.96 27.50
C PHE A 458 -11.79 12.11 28.47
N GLU A 459 -10.90 11.13 28.50
CA GLU A 459 -9.72 11.06 29.35
C GLU A 459 -8.46 11.03 28.49
N LEU A 460 -7.56 11.99 28.69
CA LEU A 460 -6.25 12.05 28.03
C LEU A 460 -5.19 11.46 28.94
N TRP A 461 -4.40 10.51 28.43
CA TRP A 461 -3.41 9.77 29.21
C TRP A 461 -1.98 9.97 28.66
N ASP A 462 -0.99 9.85 29.54
CA ASP A 462 0.44 9.79 29.21
C ASP A 462 1.16 8.80 30.13
N GLY A 463 1.76 7.75 29.57
CA GLY A 463 2.52 6.77 30.37
C GLY A 463 1.74 6.09 31.52
N GLY A 464 0.39 6.10 31.47
CA GLY A 464 -0.49 5.61 32.54
C GLY A 464 -0.95 6.67 33.55
N GLU A 465 -0.51 7.92 33.42
CA GLU A 465 -1.00 9.07 34.18
C GLU A 465 -2.15 9.76 33.44
N LEU A 466 -3.23 10.09 34.16
CA LEU A 466 -4.35 10.86 33.63
C LEU A 466 -3.97 12.35 33.60
N LEU A 467 -3.83 12.92 32.41
CA LEU A 467 -3.48 14.33 32.22
C LEU A 467 -4.70 15.25 32.28
N LYS A 468 -5.80 14.83 31.68
CA LYS A 468 -7.02 15.66 31.58
C LYS A 468 -8.27 14.79 31.47
N SER A 469 -9.35 15.25 32.08
CA SER A 469 -10.69 14.66 31.96
C SER A 469 -11.67 15.74 31.53
N LEU A 470 -12.50 15.44 30.53
CA LEU A 470 -13.52 16.33 29.97
C LEU A 470 -14.87 15.61 29.99
N GLU A 471 -15.86 16.19 30.65
CA GLU A 471 -17.21 15.62 30.70
C GLU A 471 -18.12 16.39 29.74
N SER A 472 -18.76 15.66 28.83
CA SER A 472 -19.62 16.22 27.79
C SER A 472 -21.01 15.59 27.84
N SER A 473 -22.03 16.41 27.57
CA SER A 473 -23.43 15.93 27.51
C SER A 473 -23.74 15.30 26.16
N VAL A 474 -24.56 14.25 26.16
CA VAL A 474 -25.07 13.64 24.93
C VAL A 474 -26.18 14.52 24.34
N THR A 475 -26.04 14.89 23.07
CA THR A 475 -27.07 15.67 22.37
C THR A 475 -28.23 14.77 21.92
N THR A 476 -29.35 15.36 21.50
CA THR A 476 -30.55 14.61 21.09
C THR A 476 -30.35 13.70 19.89
N ASN A 477 -29.36 13.96 19.03
CA ASN A 477 -28.99 13.11 17.90
C ASN A 477 -27.82 12.15 18.24
N GLY A 478 -27.46 12.03 19.53
CA GLY A 478 -26.41 11.15 20.02
C GLY A 478 -24.99 11.68 19.81
N VAL A 479 -24.80 12.82 19.13
CA VAL A 479 -23.46 13.37 18.88
C VAL A 479 -22.90 13.99 20.15
N VAL A 480 -21.62 13.77 20.40
CA VAL A 480 -20.86 14.38 21.50
C VAL A 480 -19.65 15.08 20.92
N VAL A 481 -19.46 16.34 21.32
CA VAL A 481 -18.31 17.16 20.92
C VAL A 481 -17.67 17.78 22.15
N ASP A 482 -16.35 17.68 22.26
CA ASP A 482 -15.55 18.47 23.20
C ASP A 482 -14.28 19.00 22.50
N HIS A 483 -13.54 19.87 23.18
CA HIS A 483 -12.39 20.56 22.65
C HIS A 483 -11.18 20.46 23.59
N LEU A 484 -10.09 19.92 23.07
CA LEU A 484 -8.81 19.84 23.76
C LEU A 484 -7.81 20.81 23.13
N LYS A 485 -7.50 21.89 23.84
CA LYS A 485 -6.39 22.79 23.47
C LYS A 485 -5.05 22.18 23.85
N LEU A 486 -4.13 22.09 22.90
CA LEU A 486 -2.78 21.54 23.08
C LEU A 486 -1.79 22.62 23.53
N GLU A 487 -2.17 23.38 24.56
CA GLU A 487 -1.32 24.38 25.20
C GLU A 487 -0.48 23.68 26.29
N ASN A 488 0.85 23.88 26.29
CA ASN A 488 1.79 23.32 27.28
C ASN A 488 1.95 21.79 27.26
N MET A 489 1.66 21.13 26.14
CA MET A 489 1.99 19.71 25.96
C MET A 489 3.43 19.52 25.48
N VAL A 490 3.99 18.33 25.72
CA VAL A 490 5.26 17.89 25.13
C VAL A 490 4.94 17.06 23.88
N GLY A 491 5.85 17.01 22.91
CA GLY A 491 5.69 16.12 21.76
C GLY A 491 5.70 14.66 22.19
N GLY A 492 4.75 13.86 21.68
CA GLY A 492 4.55 12.47 22.09
C GLY A 492 3.26 11.88 21.54
N THR A 493 2.95 10.65 21.95
CA THR A 493 1.69 9.97 21.62
C THR A 493 0.87 9.84 22.89
N PHE A 494 -0.40 10.23 22.82
CA PHE A 494 -1.32 10.33 23.94
C PHE A 494 -2.59 9.55 23.64
N PRO A 495 -2.90 8.48 24.40
CA PRO A 495 -4.19 7.81 24.32
C PRO A 495 -5.31 8.73 24.82
N ILE A 496 -6.41 8.76 24.07
CA ILE A 496 -7.66 9.40 24.45
C ILE A 496 -8.69 8.30 24.62
N VAL A 497 -9.25 8.19 25.82
CA VAL A 497 -10.28 7.21 26.16
C VAL A 497 -11.61 7.94 26.31
N ALA A 498 -12.63 7.52 25.58
CA ALA A 498 -13.99 8.01 25.76
C ALA A 498 -14.82 6.94 26.49
N ARG A 499 -15.52 7.32 27.56
CA ARG A 499 -16.40 6.43 28.32
C ARG A 499 -17.83 6.95 28.27
N LEU A 500 -18.77 6.12 27.82
CA LEU A 500 -20.19 6.39 27.93
C LEU A 500 -20.68 6.00 29.31
N ILE A 501 -21.20 6.96 30.06
CA ILE A 501 -21.65 6.81 31.43
C ILE A 501 -23.18 6.89 31.47
N SER A 502 -23.80 5.90 32.09
CA SER A 502 -25.23 5.86 32.37
C SER A 502 -25.65 6.90 33.43
N PRO A 503 -26.94 7.23 33.54
CA PRO A 503 -27.44 8.11 34.62
C PRO A 503 -27.14 7.57 36.03
N SER A 504 -26.96 6.25 36.18
CA SER A 504 -26.56 5.59 37.44
C SER A 504 -25.05 5.61 37.72
N GLY A 505 -24.23 6.12 36.79
CA GLY A 505 -22.77 6.21 36.95
C GLY A 505 -21.99 4.98 36.46
N GLU A 506 -22.64 3.98 35.87
CA GLU A 506 -21.99 2.81 35.27
C GLU A 506 -21.44 3.15 33.87
N THR A 507 -20.24 2.63 33.55
CA THR A 507 -19.67 2.73 32.20
C THR A 507 -20.29 1.69 31.28
N LEU A 508 -21.00 2.14 30.26
CA LEU A 508 -21.70 1.30 29.28
C LEU A 508 -20.82 0.91 28.08
N SER A 509 -19.95 1.80 27.65
CA SER A 509 -19.08 1.63 26.47
C SER A 509 -17.78 2.40 26.67
N THR A 510 -16.68 1.90 26.12
CA THR A 510 -15.37 2.57 26.16
C THR A 510 -14.72 2.47 24.80
N GLU A 511 -14.26 3.60 24.28
CA GLU A 511 -13.51 3.70 23.02
C GLU A 511 -12.17 4.37 23.24
N THR A 512 -11.18 4.05 22.42
CA THR A 512 -9.84 4.63 22.52
C THR A 512 -9.33 5.09 21.16
N ALA A 513 -8.72 6.26 21.12
CA ALA A 513 -7.98 6.76 19.97
C ALA A 513 -6.59 7.22 20.40
N GLU A 514 -5.60 7.06 19.53
CA GLU A 514 -4.25 7.56 19.77
C GLU A 514 -4.05 8.89 19.04
N MET A 515 -3.66 9.91 19.81
CA MET A 515 -3.31 11.24 19.29
C MET A 515 -1.79 11.41 19.30
N THR A 516 -1.20 11.85 18.19
CA THR A 516 0.22 12.21 18.15
C THR A 516 0.36 13.72 18.14
N VAL A 517 1.15 14.27 19.07
CA VAL A 517 1.50 15.69 19.13
C VAL A 517 2.94 15.87 18.69
N SER A 518 3.13 16.63 17.60
CA SER A 518 4.45 17.00 17.10
C SER A 518 4.97 18.25 17.81
N PRO A 519 6.28 18.33 18.13
CA PRO A 519 6.88 19.55 18.69
C PRO A 519 6.99 20.69 17.66
N ARG A 520 6.62 20.45 16.40
CA ARG A 520 6.52 21.50 15.38
C ARG A 520 5.36 22.45 15.70
N SER A 521 5.39 23.64 15.11
CA SER A 521 4.37 24.68 15.29
C SER A 521 3.35 24.78 14.15
N VAL A 522 3.51 23.99 13.07
CA VAL A 522 2.62 24.02 11.91
C VAL A 522 2.31 22.59 11.47
N ALA A 523 1.02 22.24 11.46
CA ALA A 523 0.54 20.98 10.92
C ALA A 523 0.30 21.08 9.41
N ASN A 524 0.63 20.02 8.68
CA ASN A 524 0.36 19.96 7.24
C ASN A 524 -1.10 19.55 7.00
N ARG A 525 -2.01 20.53 6.99
CA ARG A 525 -3.45 20.34 6.82
C ARG A 525 -3.88 20.43 5.35
N PRO A 526 -4.88 19.66 4.89
CA PRO A 526 -5.35 19.71 3.51
C PRO A 526 -5.71 21.12 3.04
N GLY A 527 -5.27 21.49 1.84
CA GLY A 527 -5.65 22.73 1.17
C GLY A 527 -6.97 22.61 0.40
N PHE A 528 -7.32 21.38 0.00
CA PHE A 528 -8.57 21.05 -0.67
C PHE A 528 -9.08 19.69 -0.21
N VAL A 529 -10.39 19.56 -0.03
CA VAL A 529 -11.05 18.32 0.37
C VAL A 529 -12.13 17.97 -0.65
N TYR A 530 -11.93 16.88 -1.39
CA TYR A 530 -12.97 16.28 -2.19
C TYR A 530 -13.75 15.29 -1.34
N ARG A 531 -15.08 15.43 -1.32
CA ARG A 531 -15.95 14.62 -0.47
C ARG A 531 -17.04 13.97 -1.32
N ARG A 532 -16.95 12.66 -1.46
CA ARG A 532 -18.05 11.79 -1.92
C ARG A 532 -18.67 11.16 -0.69
N GLY A 533 -19.89 10.62 -0.80
CA GLY A 533 -20.48 9.79 0.24
C GLY A 533 -21.61 8.93 -0.28
N LEU A 534 -21.96 7.88 0.46
CA LEU A 534 -23.15 7.08 0.18
C LEU A 534 -24.41 7.94 0.38
N ASN A 535 -25.33 7.86 -0.58
CA ASN A 535 -26.64 8.52 -0.42
C ASN A 535 -27.57 7.66 0.45
N THR A 536 -27.41 7.79 1.76
CA THR A 536 -28.19 7.10 2.81
C THR A 536 -29.70 7.40 2.76
N ARG A 537 -30.14 8.37 1.93
CA ARG A 537 -31.55 8.73 1.76
C ARG A 537 -32.31 7.84 0.78
N ILE A 538 -31.63 6.97 0.04
CA ILE A 538 -32.30 6.02 -0.86
C ILE A 538 -33.03 4.99 0.03
N PRO A 539 -34.37 4.96 0.07
CA PRO A 539 -35.09 4.06 0.97
C PRO A 539 -34.75 2.61 0.65
N GLY A 540 -34.48 1.83 1.68
CA GLY A 540 -34.13 0.41 1.60
C GLY A 540 -32.68 0.10 1.21
N LEU A 541 -31.87 1.08 0.78
CA LEU A 541 -30.51 0.84 0.29
C LEU A 541 -29.58 0.28 1.38
N LEU A 542 -29.62 0.82 2.59
CA LEU A 542 -28.77 0.33 3.68
C LEU A 542 -29.18 -1.06 4.15
N SER A 543 -30.49 -1.34 4.25
CA SER A 543 -31.00 -2.69 4.55
C SER A 543 -30.59 -3.69 3.46
N PHE A 544 -30.62 -3.28 2.19
CA PHE A 544 -30.13 -4.09 1.08
C PHE A 544 -28.64 -4.42 1.22
N MET A 545 -27.79 -3.40 1.38
CA MET A 545 -26.34 -3.58 1.51
C MET A 545 -25.99 -4.43 2.75
N ARG A 546 -26.73 -4.26 3.86
CA ARG A 546 -26.62 -5.11 5.05
C ARG A 546 -26.96 -6.57 4.72
N GLY A 547 -28.05 -6.81 3.99
CA GLY A 547 -28.45 -8.15 3.55
C GLY A 547 -27.41 -8.83 2.66
N GLU A 548 -26.82 -8.11 1.71
CA GLU A 548 -25.75 -8.65 0.85
C GLU A 548 -24.53 -9.09 1.65
N GLN A 549 -24.12 -8.28 2.63
CA GLN A 549 -22.98 -8.58 3.47
C GLN A 549 -23.24 -9.79 4.38
N LEU A 550 -24.42 -9.86 5.02
CA LEU A 550 -24.83 -11.00 5.84
C LEU A 550 -24.95 -12.29 5.03
N TRP A 551 -25.45 -12.20 3.80
CA TRP A 551 -25.53 -13.34 2.89
C TRP A 551 -24.15 -13.91 2.56
N LYS A 552 -23.17 -13.03 2.26
CA LYS A 552 -21.78 -13.44 2.00
C LYS A 552 -21.13 -14.07 3.23
N LEU A 553 -21.42 -13.55 4.42
CA LEU A 553 -21.00 -14.13 5.71
C LEU A 553 -21.73 -15.43 6.07
N GLY A 554 -22.70 -15.87 5.26
CA GLY A 554 -23.46 -17.09 5.51
C GLY A 554 -24.58 -16.96 6.55
N ASP A 555 -24.82 -15.77 7.08
CA ASP A 555 -25.94 -15.48 7.99
C ASP A 555 -27.24 -15.27 7.19
N VAL A 556 -27.74 -16.39 6.64
CA VAL A 556 -28.92 -16.41 5.76
C VAL A 556 -30.16 -15.86 6.46
N ALA A 557 -30.33 -16.13 7.75
CA ALA A 557 -31.50 -15.72 8.50
C ALA A 557 -31.58 -14.19 8.63
N ASN A 558 -30.50 -13.54 9.06
CA ASN A 558 -30.49 -12.07 9.16
C ASN A 558 -30.41 -11.39 7.79
N ALA A 559 -29.79 -12.04 6.79
CA ALA A 559 -29.83 -11.55 5.41
C ALA A 559 -31.27 -11.46 4.88
N LYS A 560 -32.08 -12.50 5.13
CA LYS A 560 -33.52 -12.53 4.76
C LYS A 560 -34.26 -11.32 5.32
N VAL A 561 -34.16 -11.11 6.64
CA VAL A 561 -34.81 -9.99 7.34
C VAL A 561 -34.37 -8.65 6.74
N ALA A 562 -33.08 -8.48 6.45
CA ALA A 562 -32.58 -7.25 5.85
C ALA A 562 -33.09 -7.00 4.42
N PHE A 563 -33.26 -8.05 3.60
CA PHE A 563 -33.88 -7.90 2.28
C PHE A 563 -35.39 -7.61 2.38
N GLU A 564 -36.10 -8.24 3.31
CA GLU A 564 -37.52 -7.95 3.58
C GLU A 564 -37.71 -6.49 4.02
N GLU A 565 -36.87 -5.98 4.92
CA GLU A 565 -36.86 -4.57 5.31
C GLU A 565 -36.59 -3.63 4.13
N ALA A 566 -35.65 -3.99 3.24
CA ALA A 566 -35.35 -3.21 2.05
C ALA A 566 -36.57 -3.13 1.11
N LEU A 567 -37.33 -4.21 0.96
CA LEU A 567 -38.57 -4.22 0.16
C LEU A 567 -39.71 -3.46 0.85
N ALA A 568 -39.83 -3.58 2.17
CA ALA A 568 -40.83 -2.88 2.96
C ALA A 568 -40.66 -1.34 2.92
N SER A 569 -39.50 -0.84 2.49
CA SER A 569 -39.27 0.59 2.28
C SER A 569 -40.10 1.19 1.13
N GLY A 570 -40.78 0.35 0.32
CA GLY A 570 -41.63 0.78 -0.79
C GLY A 570 -40.88 1.39 -1.97
N ASN A 571 -39.56 1.17 -2.07
CA ASN A 571 -38.75 1.68 -3.18
C ASN A 571 -38.73 0.71 -4.35
N ASP A 572 -39.75 0.76 -5.20
CA ASP A 572 -39.88 -0.13 -6.37
C ASP A 572 -38.72 -0.01 -7.38
N ARG A 573 -37.93 1.08 -7.32
CA ARG A 573 -36.73 1.25 -8.16
C ARG A 573 -35.52 0.49 -7.62
N LEU A 574 -35.50 0.14 -6.33
CA LEU A 574 -34.48 -0.70 -5.72
C LEU A 574 -34.88 -2.16 -5.93
N VAL A 575 -34.63 -2.67 -7.12
CA VAL A 575 -34.99 -4.02 -7.54
C VAL A 575 -34.12 -5.14 -6.91
N PRO A 576 -32.79 -4.96 -6.72
CA PRO A 576 -31.92 -6.04 -6.26
C PRO A 576 -32.33 -6.83 -5.01
N PRO A 577 -32.93 -6.22 -3.96
CA PRO A 577 -33.44 -6.97 -2.81
C PRO A 577 -34.45 -8.06 -3.18
N ARG A 578 -35.25 -7.91 -4.26
CA ARG A 578 -36.26 -8.91 -4.65
C ARG A 578 -35.63 -10.23 -5.07
N TRP A 579 -34.67 -10.20 -5.99
CA TRP A 579 -34.01 -11.43 -6.43
C TRP A 579 -33.04 -11.98 -5.39
N MET A 580 -32.46 -11.14 -4.53
CA MET A 580 -31.65 -11.62 -3.40
C MET A 580 -32.51 -12.35 -2.37
N LEU A 581 -33.71 -11.84 -2.06
CA LEU A 581 -34.67 -12.55 -1.22
C LEU A 581 -35.18 -13.83 -1.89
N ALA A 582 -35.41 -13.83 -3.21
CA ALA A 582 -35.75 -15.04 -3.95
C ALA A 582 -34.65 -16.12 -3.83
N ASN A 583 -33.37 -15.72 -3.91
CA ASN A 583 -32.24 -16.65 -3.69
C ASN A 583 -32.23 -17.24 -2.28
N VAL A 584 -32.63 -16.46 -1.26
CA VAL A 584 -32.83 -16.98 0.10
C VAL A 584 -33.91 -18.06 0.10
N HIS A 585 -35.08 -17.78 -0.49
CA HIS A 585 -36.18 -18.76 -0.58
C HIS A 585 -35.78 -20.02 -1.35
N LEU A 586 -35.02 -19.91 -2.43
CA LEU A 586 -34.48 -21.07 -3.17
C LEU A 586 -33.55 -21.92 -2.30
N LYS A 587 -32.68 -21.29 -1.52
CA LYS A 587 -31.78 -21.98 -0.58
C LYS A 587 -32.55 -22.68 0.56
N GLU A 588 -33.67 -22.10 0.97
CA GLU A 588 -34.60 -22.68 1.96
C GLU A 588 -35.57 -23.72 1.36
N ASN A 589 -35.49 -24.00 0.05
CA ASN A 589 -36.38 -24.90 -0.68
C ASN A 589 -37.86 -24.44 -0.69
N HIS A 590 -38.09 -23.13 -0.82
CA HIS A 590 -39.39 -22.48 -0.97
C HIS A 590 -39.56 -21.87 -2.38
N PRO A 591 -39.72 -22.70 -3.43
CA PRO A 591 -39.69 -22.20 -4.81
C PRO A 591 -40.90 -21.35 -5.21
N ASP A 592 -42.07 -21.54 -4.57
CA ASP A 592 -43.25 -20.73 -4.87
C ASP A 592 -43.08 -19.26 -4.43
N ASP A 593 -42.46 -19.04 -3.26
CA ASP A 593 -42.13 -17.69 -2.79
C ASP A 593 -41.09 -17.01 -3.70
N ALA A 594 -40.10 -17.78 -4.16
CA ALA A 594 -39.10 -17.29 -5.11
C ALA A 594 -39.74 -16.88 -6.45
N LEU A 595 -40.65 -17.69 -7.00
CA LEU A 595 -41.40 -17.35 -8.22
C LEU A 595 -42.22 -16.08 -8.04
N ALA A 596 -42.93 -15.92 -6.93
CA ALA A 596 -43.74 -14.73 -6.66
C ALA A 596 -42.91 -13.42 -6.65
N LEU A 597 -41.63 -13.50 -6.28
CA LEU A 597 -40.70 -12.37 -6.30
C LEU A 597 -40.09 -12.12 -7.69
N LEU A 598 -39.88 -13.17 -8.48
CA LEU A 598 -39.12 -13.12 -9.74
C LEU A 598 -39.99 -12.99 -11.00
N GLU A 599 -41.17 -13.60 -11.05
CA GLU A 599 -42.07 -13.53 -12.22
C GLU A 599 -42.40 -12.08 -12.62
N PRO A 600 -42.69 -11.14 -11.69
CA PRO A 600 -42.93 -9.74 -12.06
C PRO A 600 -41.69 -9.03 -12.63
N LEU A 601 -40.49 -9.61 -12.46
CA LEU A 601 -39.23 -9.05 -12.93
C LEU A 601 -38.82 -9.60 -14.31
N GLU A 602 -39.47 -10.65 -14.80
CA GLU A 602 -39.11 -11.29 -16.06
C GLU A 602 -39.30 -10.35 -17.27
N GLU A 603 -40.45 -9.67 -17.36
CA GLU A 603 -40.70 -8.71 -18.44
C GLU A 603 -39.79 -7.46 -18.41
N PRO A 604 -39.62 -6.77 -17.26
CA PRO A 604 -38.76 -5.59 -17.20
C PRO A 604 -37.26 -5.90 -17.23
N PHE A 605 -36.85 -7.10 -16.83
CA PHE A 605 -35.45 -7.52 -16.76
C PHE A 605 -35.22 -8.87 -17.45
N PRO A 606 -35.54 -8.99 -18.75
CA PRO A 606 -35.58 -10.28 -19.42
C PRO A 606 -34.22 -10.97 -19.43
N ASP A 607 -33.13 -10.21 -19.59
CA ASP A 607 -31.78 -10.77 -19.68
C ASP A 607 -30.97 -10.58 -18.38
N GLN A 608 -31.62 -10.25 -17.26
CA GLN A 608 -30.95 -10.18 -15.96
C GLN A 608 -30.69 -11.60 -15.45
N PHE A 609 -29.41 -11.97 -15.34
CA PHE A 609 -28.98 -13.30 -14.95
C PHE A 609 -29.66 -13.80 -13.66
N GLU A 610 -29.69 -12.98 -12.61
CA GLU A 610 -30.23 -13.34 -11.30
C GLU A 610 -31.73 -13.66 -11.37
N VAL A 611 -32.48 -12.98 -12.25
CA VAL A 611 -33.91 -13.25 -12.48
C VAL A 611 -34.09 -14.55 -13.26
N VAL A 612 -33.41 -14.69 -14.40
CA VAL A 612 -33.53 -15.86 -15.29
C VAL A 612 -33.06 -17.14 -14.60
N ALA A 613 -31.90 -17.10 -13.94
CA ALA A 613 -31.36 -18.22 -13.19
C ALA A 613 -32.28 -18.58 -12.00
N GLY A 614 -32.76 -17.59 -11.27
CA GLY A 614 -33.68 -17.79 -10.16
C GLY A 614 -34.99 -18.47 -10.59
N LEU A 615 -35.62 -18.04 -11.69
CA LEU A 615 -36.80 -18.68 -12.26
C LEU A 615 -36.52 -20.13 -12.66
N GLY A 616 -35.38 -20.37 -13.33
CA GLY A 616 -34.96 -21.73 -13.71
C GLY A 616 -34.75 -22.65 -12.51
N LEU A 617 -34.08 -22.16 -11.47
CA LEU A 617 -33.87 -22.91 -10.21
C LEU A 617 -35.18 -23.14 -9.46
N ALA A 618 -36.09 -22.17 -9.43
CA ALA A 618 -37.40 -22.33 -8.80
C ALA A 618 -38.22 -23.42 -9.50
N HIS A 619 -38.27 -23.42 -10.84
CA HIS A 619 -38.94 -24.45 -11.62
C HIS A 619 -38.27 -25.83 -11.46
N TYR A 620 -36.94 -25.87 -11.35
CA TYR A 620 -36.20 -27.10 -11.07
C TYR A 620 -36.62 -27.71 -9.72
N LEU A 621 -36.67 -26.91 -8.65
CA LEU A 621 -37.11 -27.36 -7.33
C LEU A 621 -38.58 -27.81 -7.31
N LYS A 622 -39.44 -27.24 -8.17
CA LYS A 622 -40.83 -27.70 -8.37
C LYS A 622 -40.96 -28.98 -9.19
N GLY A 623 -39.88 -29.45 -9.83
CA GLY A 623 -39.90 -30.58 -10.75
C GLY A 623 -40.42 -30.26 -12.15
N ASN A 624 -40.55 -28.97 -12.50
CA ASN A 624 -40.93 -28.51 -13.84
C ASN A 624 -39.69 -28.50 -14.75
N TYR A 625 -39.11 -29.68 -15.01
CA TYR A 625 -37.79 -29.81 -15.61
C TYR A 625 -37.68 -29.23 -17.04
N GLU A 626 -38.76 -29.21 -17.82
CA GLU A 626 -38.77 -28.62 -19.17
C GLU A 626 -38.60 -27.10 -19.11
N THR A 627 -39.40 -26.43 -18.27
CA THR A 627 -39.30 -24.99 -18.02
C THR A 627 -37.96 -24.63 -17.37
N ALA A 628 -37.52 -25.44 -16.38
CA ALA A 628 -36.23 -25.28 -15.73
C ALA A 628 -35.07 -25.33 -16.74
N ALA A 629 -35.03 -26.36 -17.61
CA ALA A 629 -34.00 -26.49 -18.62
C ALA A 629 -33.99 -25.30 -19.59
N THR A 630 -35.16 -24.74 -19.92
CA THR A 630 -35.27 -23.56 -20.79
C THR A 630 -34.62 -22.32 -20.14
N TYR A 631 -35.03 -21.99 -18.91
CA TYR A 631 -34.48 -20.83 -18.19
C TYR A 631 -33.00 -21.01 -17.83
N LEU A 632 -32.61 -22.20 -17.35
CA LEU A 632 -31.21 -22.47 -16.98
C LEU A 632 -30.28 -22.45 -18.20
N SER A 633 -30.73 -22.90 -19.37
CA SER A 633 -29.96 -22.76 -20.63
C SER A 633 -29.78 -21.29 -21.00
N ARG A 634 -30.83 -20.49 -20.87
CA ARG A 634 -30.76 -19.05 -21.11
C ARG A 634 -29.82 -18.35 -20.12
N ALA A 635 -29.89 -18.71 -18.83
CA ALA A 635 -28.99 -18.17 -17.81
C ALA A 635 -27.52 -18.45 -18.12
N ARG A 636 -27.20 -19.67 -18.57
CA ARG A 636 -25.86 -20.03 -19.05
C ARG A 636 -25.42 -19.16 -20.22
N ASP A 637 -26.31 -18.83 -21.14
CA ASP A 637 -25.99 -18.04 -22.31
C ASP A 637 -25.78 -16.53 -21.97
N ILE A 638 -26.35 -16.06 -20.85
CA ILE A 638 -26.17 -14.68 -20.33
C ILE A 638 -24.82 -14.52 -19.62
N ARG A 639 -24.47 -15.43 -18.70
CA ARG A 639 -23.24 -15.38 -17.91
C ARG A 639 -22.68 -16.80 -17.77
N PRO A 640 -21.34 -16.99 -17.83
CA PRO A 640 -20.72 -18.29 -17.52
C PRO A 640 -21.25 -18.84 -16.19
N PRO A 641 -21.93 -20.00 -16.20
CA PRO A 641 -22.56 -20.54 -15.00
C PRO A 641 -21.54 -21.23 -14.08
N ASP A 642 -21.90 -21.30 -12.80
CA ASP A 642 -21.17 -22.09 -11.80
C ASP A 642 -21.55 -23.58 -11.86
N ALA A 643 -20.84 -24.38 -11.06
CA ALA A 643 -21.11 -25.82 -10.96
C ALA A 643 -22.55 -26.13 -10.52
N ALA A 644 -23.14 -25.31 -9.63
CA ALA A 644 -24.49 -25.52 -9.12
C ALA A 644 -25.57 -25.37 -10.20
N LEU A 645 -25.46 -24.34 -11.05
CA LEU A 645 -26.37 -24.13 -12.17
C LEU A 645 -26.20 -25.23 -13.22
N TRP A 646 -24.97 -25.65 -13.53
CA TRP A 646 -24.73 -26.81 -14.40
C TRP A 646 -25.33 -28.10 -13.84
N ASN A 647 -25.26 -28.32 -12.53
CA ASN A 647 -25.87 -29.47 -11.88
C ASN A 647 -27.40 -29.46 -12.04
N ALA A 648 -28.03 -28.31 -11.79
CA ALA A 648 -29.48 -28.16 -11.95
C ALA A 648 -29.92 -28.39 -13.41
N LEU A 649 -29.13 -27.89 -14.37
CA LEU A 649 -29.38 -28.10 -15.80
C LEU A 649 -29.19 -29.58 -16.19
N GLY A 650 -28.13 -30.22 -15.69
CA GLY A 650 -27.85 -31.64 -15.90
C GLY A 650 -28.95 -32.55 -15.33
N ASP A 651 -29.39 -32.32 -14.09
CA ASP A 651 -30.49 -33.08 -13.50
C ASP A 651 -31.80 -32.83 -14.25
N SER A 652 -32.07 -31.58 -14.67
CA SER A 652 -33.24 -31.27 -15.49
C SER A 652 -33.24 -32.06 -16.80
N TYR A 653 -32.11 -32.12 -17.52
CA TYR A 653 -32.00 -32.92 -18.75
C TYR A 653 -32.07 -34.42 -18.50
N GLU A 654 -31.47 -34.91 -17.41
CA GLU A 654 -31.52 -36.32 -17.02
C GLU A 654 -32.98 -36.75 -16.77
N ARG A 655 -33.75 -35.94 -16.04
CA ARG A 655 -35.18 -36.16 -15.75
C ARG A 655 -36.07 -36.11 -16.99
N LEU A 656 -35.68 -35.33 -18.00
CA LEU A 656 -36.33 -35.27 -19.31
C LEU A 656 -35.88 -36.40 -20.26
N GLY A 657 -34.97 -37.29 -19.84
CA GLY A 657 -34.44 -38.37 -20.67
C GLY A 657 -33.44 -37.91 -21.73
N GLN A 658 -33.00 -36.66 -21.72
CA GLN A 658 -32.02 -36.08 -22.64
C GLN A 658 -30.59 -36.42 -22.20
N ARG A 659 -30.25 -37.71 -22.22
CA ARG A 659 -29.00 -38.26 -21.63
C ARG A 659 -27.72 -37.57 -22.14
N ASP A 660 -27.62 -37.27 -23.43
CA ASP A 660 -26.42 -36.65 -24.00
C ASP A 660 -26.20 -35.22 -23.47
N LYS A 661 -27.27 -34.43 -23.35
CA LYS A 661 -27.19 -33.08 -22.79
C LYS A 661 -26.93 -33.09 -21.28
N ALA A 662 -27.51 -34.06 -20.56
CA ALA A 662 -27.25 -34.26 -19.15
C ALA A 662 -25.75 -34.58 -18.90
N ARG A 663 -25.17 -35.45 -19.73
CA ARG A 663 -23.74 -35.78 -19.70
C ARG A 663 -22.88 -34.53 -19.90
N GLU A 664 -23.14 -33.77 -20.96
CA GLU A 664 -22.39 -32.54 -21.24
C GLU A 664 -22.45 -31.56 -20.06
N ALA A 665 -23.64 -31.31 -19.50
CA ALA A 665 -23.82 -30.41 -18.37
C ALA A 665 -23.04 -30.88 -17.13
N PHE A 666 -23.08 -32.17 -16.79
CA PHE A 666 -22.33 -32.71 -15.66
C PHE A 666 -20.81 -32.73 -15.88
N GLU A 667 -20.34 -32.96 -17.12
CA GLU A 667 -18.92 -32.84 -17.47
C GLU A 667 -18.42 -31.41 -17.28
N ARG A 668 -19.21 -30.41 -17.72
CA ARG A 668 -18.89 -28.99 -17.48
C ARG A 668 -18.90 -28.65 -15.99
N SER A 669 -19.86 -29.17 -15.23
CA SER A 669 -19.87 -29.00 -13.77
C SER A 669 -18.58 -29.54 -13.12
N ILE A 670 -18.15 -30.76 -13.48
CA ILE A 670 -16.94 -31.39 -12.92
C ILE A 670 -15.66 -30.65 -13.33
N GLN A 671 -15.63 -30.03 -14.52
CA GLN A 671 -14.52 -29.18 -14.94
C GLN A 671 -14.38 -27.93 -14.06
N LEU A 672 -15.49 -27.39 -13.56
CA LEU A 672 -15.51 -26.22 -12.68
C LEU A 672 -15.26 -26.60 -11.21
N ASP A 673 -15.88 -27.68 -10.74
CA ASP A 673 -15.66 -28.22 -9.41
C ASP A 673 -15.53 -29.75 -9.49
N SER A 674 -14.29 -30.21 -9.35
CA SER A 674 -14.02 -31.63 -9.44
C SER A 674 -14.58 -32.42 -8.25
N GLU A 675 -14.77 -31.82 -7.07
CA GLU A 675 -15.07 -32.50 -5.81
C GLU A 675 -16.58 -32.71 -5.59
N GLN A 676 -17.22 -33.34 -6.56
CA GLN A 676 -18.66 -33.60 -6.56
C GLN A 676 -18.96 -35.10 -6.73
N PRO A 677 -18.86 -35.93 -5.65
CA PRO A 677 -19.04 -37.39 -5.75
C PRO A 677 -20.38 -37.79 -6.36
N SER A 678 -21.46 -37.11 -5.98
CA SER A 678 -22.81 -37.36 -6.50
C SER A 678 -22.93 -37.10 -8.01
N VAL A 679 -22.24 -36.08 -8.51
CA VAL A 679 -22.23 -35.74 -9.94
C VAL A 679 -21.36 -36.73 -10.71
N ARG A 680 -20.22 -37.17 -10.15
CA ARG A 680 -19.38 -38.24 -10.73
C ARG A 680 -20.15 -39.55 -10.87
N GLU A 681 -20.92 -39.94 -9.84
CA GLU A 681 -21.77 -41.14 -9.87
C GLU A 681 -22.86 -41.05 -10.96
N ARG A 682 -23.56 -39.91 -11.05
CA ARG A 682 -24.55 -39.65 -12.10
C ARG A 682 -23.93 -39.70 -13.49
N LEU A 683 -22.76 -39.08 -13.68
CA LEU A 683 -22.03 -39.10 -14.95
C LEU A 683 -21.62 -40.53 -15.34
N ALA A 684 -21.14 -41.34 -14.39
CA ALA A 684 -20.80 -42.73 -14.62
C ALA A 684 -22.03 -43.56 -15.05
N SER A 685 -23.18 -43.35 -14.41
CA SER A 685 -24.47 -43.96 -14.80
C SER A 685 -24.91 -43.55 -16.21
N LEU A 686 -24.72 -42.28 -16.59
CA LEU A 686 -25.03 -41.78 -17.94
C LEU A 686 -24.08 -42.32 -19.01
N ASN A 687 -22.86 -42.71 -18.65
CA ASN A 687 -21.84 -43.28 -19.52
C ASN A 687 -21.92 -44.80 -19.65
N ALA A 688 -22.62 -45.47 -18.74
CA ALA A 688 -22.86 -46.91 -18.84
C ALA A 688 -23.69 -47.23 -20.09
N PRO A 689 -23.33 -48.28 -20.86
CA PRO A 689 -24.14 -48.69 -22.00
C PRO A 689 -25.53 -49.07 -21.53
N ALA A 690 -26.57 -48.58 -22.22
CA ALA A 690 -27.96 -48.92 -21.89
C ALA A 690 -28.10 -50.44 -21.86
N GLU A 691 -28.45 -51.01 -20.70
CA GLU A 691 -28.77 -52.43 -20.59
C GLU A 691 -29.91 -52.72 -21.58
N LYS A 692 -29.60 -53.46 -22.65
CA LYS A 692 -30.60 -54.01 -23.55
C LYS A 692 -31.48 -54.93 -22.72
N LYS A 693 -32.70 -54.48 -22.41
CA LYS A 693 -33.79 -55.37 -21.99
C LYS A 693 -34.27 -56.20 -23.17
#